data_AF-A0A8H6GB76-F1
#
_entry.id   AF-A0A8H6GB76-F1
#
_cell.length_a   1.000
_cell.length_b   1.000
_cell.length_c   1.000
_cell.angle_alpha   90.00
_cell.angle_beta   90.00
_cell.angle_gamma   90.00
#
_symmetry.space_group_name_H-M   'P 1'
#
loop_
_entity.id
_entity.type
_entity.pdbx_description
1 polymer ?
#
loop_
_entity_poly.entity_id
_entity_poly.type
_entity_poly.pdbx_seq_one_letter_code
_entity_poly.pdbx_strand_id
1 'polypeptide(L)'
;MPQQRLSFAQWSQRRGSSISGDLLEFSSQQSDDLDVSQKSKCLSSRPRTVSTTSSTKPRTSWVFSHMPDEEVETRYYNQRTGKEEWRCKHCDKTYASSGGTAAPAKHLMDPPPDGHGLPKGAPRTAKVTTIRTIIEQARVAAEENPRKRRRLNDQSGDSIEPDQLEALYVRFITVCSLPFRLVECPEFRALLAYINNDIETWLPDTHDTVKTWIMRQYECQKERVKQRIQSAKSRIHISCDLWTSPNSLAILGVVSHYVTEDCQLEHHVLALKDIDSEHDGSHLAVAILKVVDEWGFASKLGYFVMDNAGNNDTMMRSLSLGLLRRYDIQYDPKVHRLRCQGHIINLAAKAFLFVTDNEKLELDDPGVHNVTLKHIVAWRKKGPLGKIHNFVVFIQRSVQRSQKFLTISHNRKLARDNDTRWSSWYNMLRVALNLRDAIDGYFNKWMELDCAGDELSSEDWIILEKIKSFLEKLKMTTKALESSFATLDNVLLAMDFVLAQFEAGKEAYIDDPIMAPMYNSGWAKLDKYYRLTDESPAYVAAIVLHPSHKWHYIQENWKKEWVESSKKLMETLWNDYKPLANAGIAPKEIRSYWRTTSDTLATQQDIYNCIARGKRDLAKGQSNIHALADQLNSEGFWSEIRLDEGGRVTAVLFAHPQSLEYLKLYPEVLLLDCTYKTNKYKMPLLDIVGIAACQRSFCIAFAFLSGEEENDFIWALERLRHMYELHGVAIPSVILTDRCLACINAISSSSCFPEPALLLCLWHINKAVLTHCMPVFTRHKGSPKGQEEWKQFYDLWHEIVASPTEDIYNERLEKWKKHYLPMHVEEVGYILETWLDPHKQRFVKAWVHQHLHFEQFVTSRAEGIHQLIKSHLKHSQVDLFEAWRIIKLVLSNQLSELKANQAKQQITTPLDISGVLYGNIRGWISHEALRKVDGQRARLLKEIPACTGVFAKTLSLPCAHNLQPLLAQGLPLQLYHFHSHWHLQRSGTPQLIVEPRKLFDRLAANSTLPSSSTQREPSAFEAIEKASQPRALPKCSRCHNYGHKMTSKACSLRYEDLLEPPPPITTTTHTVTHTATRSVTRSLSPSSPSGASVISEIVAYTTTHMTTHTTTHMVSPPTAKSAAITTPCVPVLQPDDPRAIFQRYKEAREAWYATLPQGP
;
A
#
# COMPACT_ATOMS: atom_id res chain seq x y z
N MET A 1 -17.72 -42.50 -0.40
CA MET A 1 -17.82 -42.06 -1.82
C MET A 1 -16.44 -41.62 -2.29
N PRO A 2 -15.88 -42.18 -3.36
CA PRO A 2 -14.60 -41.75 -3.91
C PRO A 2 -14.77 -40.73 -5.05
N GLN A 3 -14.08 -39.59 -4.97
CA GLN A 3 -13.78 -38.81 -6.18
C GLN A 3 -12.44 -39.28 -6.75
N GLN A 4 -12.46 -39.68 -8.02
CA GLN A 4 -11.32 -40.27 -8.70
C GLN A 4 -10.24 -39.21 -8.94
N ARG A 5 -9.05 -39.42 -8.35
CA ARG A 5 -7.82 -38.83 -8.91
C ARG A 5 -7.43 -39.65 -10.12
N LEU A 6 -7.36 -39.03 -11.30
CA LEU A 6 -6.71 -39.65 -12.45
C LEU A 6 -5.22 -39.84 -12.12
N SER A 7 -4.73 -41.06 -12.29
CA SER A 7 -3.38 -41.46 -11.94
C SER A 7 -2.40 -41.08 -13.04
N PHE A 8 -1.30 -40.41 -12.67
CA PHE A 8 -0.06 -40.50 -13.44
C PHE A 8 0.46 -41.93 -13.29
N ALA A 9 0.44 -42.70 -14.39
CA ALA A 9 0.98 -44.05 -14.40
C ALA A 9 2.51 -44.03 -14.48
N GLN A 10 3.17 -44.77 -13.59
CA GLN A 10 4.56 -45.19 -13.73
C GLN A 10 4.63 -46.70 -13.53
N TRP A 11 5.42 -47.35 -14.40
CA TRP A 11 5.95 -48.74 -14.41
C TRP A 11 5.68 -49.38 -15.77
N SER A 12 6.50 -50.24 -16.39
CA SER A 12 7.92 -50.63 -16.33
C SER A 12 7.96 -52.14 -16.64
N GLN A 13 8.90 -52.60 -17.48
CA GLN A 13 9.75 -53.77 -17.19
C GLN A 13 10.78 -54.05 -18.30
N ARG A 14 11.84 -54.77 -17.94
CA ARG A 14 12.74 -55.52 -18.83
C ARG A 14 12.74 -56.98 -18.36
N ARG A 15 12.81 -57.94 -19.30
CA ARG A 15 13.50 -59.26 -19.31
C ARG A 15 12.81 -60.16 -20.35
N GLY A 16 13.50 -61.03 -21.09
CA GLY A 16 14.95 -61.32 -21.13
C GLY A 16 15.28 -62.35 -22.22
N SER A 17 16.48 -62.97 -22.14
CA SER A 17 17.09 -63.93 -23.11
C SER A 17 17.53 -63.31 -24.47
N SER A 18 18.63 -63.73 -25.12
CA SER A 18 19.76 -64.59 -24.69
C SER A 18 21.01 -64.43 -25.58
N ILE A 19 22.19 -64.39 -24.92
CA ILE A 19 23.51 -65.02 -25.23
C ILE A 19 24.01 -65.12 -26.71
N SER A 20 25.33 -64.86 -26.90
CA SER A 20 26.17 -65.09 -28.10
C SER A 20 26.09 -64.00 -29.19
N GLY A 21 27.19 -63.58 -29.83
CA GLY A 21 28.61 -63.87 -29.56
C GLY A 21 29.59 -63.20 -30.56
N ASP A 22 30.85 -63.06 -30.12
CA ASP A 22 32.12 -63.02 -30.87
C ASP A 22 32.54 -61.85 -31.81
N LEU A 23 33.84 -61.50 -31.64
CA LEU A 23 34.82 -60.83 -32.53
C LEU A 23 34.53 -59.36 -32.94
N LEU A 24 35.41 -58.36 -32.70
CA LEU A 24 36.82 -58.15 -33.10
C LEU A 24 36.96 -58.15 -34.64
N GLU A 25 37.55 -57.17 -35.34
CA GLU A 25 38.61 -56.17 -35.03
C GLU A 25 38.24 -54.77 -35.58
N PHE A 26 38.66 -53.60 -35.05
CA PHE A 26 39.99 -53.01 -34.78
C PHE A 26 40.65 -52.29 -35.98
N SER A 27 40.99 -51.01 -35.77
CA SER A 27 41.94 -50.16 -36.55
C SER A 27 41.66 -49.78 -38.01
N SER A 28 42.28 -48.71 -38.55
CA SER A 28 42.57 -47.36 -38.03
C SER A 28 43.19 -46.45 -39.12
N GLN A 29 43.34 -45.15 -38.79
CA GLN A 29 44.40 -44.24 -39.24
C GLN A 29 44.41 -43.63 -40.67
N GLN A 30 44.74 -42.32 -40.65
CA GLN A 30 45.52 -41.54 -41.64
C GLN A 30 44.96 -41.26 -43.05
N SER A 31 45.33 -40.15 -43.71
CA SER A 31 45.68 -38.79 -43.21
C SER A 31 45.70 -37.76 -44.38
N ASP A 32 45.77 -36.47 -44.02
CA ASP A 32 46.37 -35.33 -44.74
C ASP A 32 45.79 -34.74 -46.06
N ASP A 33 45.99 -33.41 -46.14
CA ASP A 33 46.24 -32.49 -47.26
C ASP A 33 45.24 -32.11 -48.39
N LEU A 34 44.85 -30.82 -48.33
CA LEU A 34 45.03 -29.75 -49.34
C LEU A 34 44.36 -29.79 -50.74
N ASP A 35 43.17 -29.19 -50.81
CA ASP A 35 42.82 -27.97 -51.59
C ASP A 35 42.68 -27.97 -53.15
N VAL A 36 41.92 -26.96 -53.64
CA VAL A 36 41.83 -26.38 -55.00
C VAL A 36 41.05 -27.12 -56.14
N SER A 37 39.86 -26.58 -56.46
CA SER A 37 39.28 -26.33 -57.81
C SER A 37 38.49 -27.39 -58.64
N GLN A 38 37.16 -27.22 -58.63
CA GLN A 38 36.21 -27.13 -59.76
C GLN A 38 35.90 -28.30 -60.75
N LYS A 39 34.56 -28.56 -60.86
CA LYS A 39 33.72 -28.78 -62.08
C LYS A 39 33.65 -30.17 -62.80
N SER A 40 32.51 -30.86 -62.61
CA SER A 40 31.48 -31.21 -63.66
C SER A 40 31.07 -32.68 -63.91
N LYS A 41 29.74 -32.89 -64.05
CA LYS A 41 28.99 -33.87 -64.89
C LYS A 41 29.07 -35.40 -64.61
N CYS A 42 28.25 -35.86 -63.66
CA CYS A 42 26.97 -36.62 -63.83
C CYS A 42 26.80 -37.77 -64.87
N LEU A 43 25.94 -38.75 -64.52
CA LEU A 43 25.33 -39.90 -65.28
C LEU A 43 26.07 -41.26 -65.20
N SER A 44 25.43 -42.45 -65.06
CA SER A 44 24.02 -42.79 -64.69
C SER A 44 23.83 -44.30 -64.29
N SER A 45 22.56 -44.75 -64.16
CA SER A 45 22.00 -46.13 -64.15
C SER A 45 22.16 -47.11 -62.96
N ARG A 46 21.15 -47.10 -62.05
CA ARG A 46 20.11 -48.14 -61.74
C ARG A 46 20.49 -49.65 -61.56
N PRO A 47 19.67 -50.49 -60.85
CA PRO A 47 18.75 -50.19 -59.71
C PRO A 47 18.52 -51.33 -58.65
N ARG A 48 17.75 -51.02 -57.57
CA ARG A 48 16.98 -51.94 -56.66
C ARG A 48 17.79 -52.89 -55.72
N THR A 49 17.37 -53.29 -54.51
CA THR A 49 16.27 -52.95 -53.54
C THR A 49 16.56 -53.66 -52.20
N VAL A 50 16.05 -53.30 -51.00
CA VAL A 50 15.53 -52.05 -50.39
C VAL A 50 15.20 -52.30 -48.90
N SER A 51 15.46 -51.35 -47.98
CA SER A 51 14.63 -51.11 -46.77
C SER A 51 15.12 -49.89 -45.98
N THR A 52 14.22 -48.98 -45.60
CA THR A 52 14.50 -47.80 -44.75
C THR A 52 13.22 -47.27 -44.10
N THR A 53 13.26 -46.91 -42.81
CA THR A 53 12.20 -46.12 -42.15
C THR A 53 12.80 -45.09 -41.18
N SER A 54 12.75 -43.82 -41.54
CA SER A 54 13.08 -42.67 -40.68
C SER A 54 11.91 -41.69 -40.68
N SER A 55 11.40 -41.30 -39.51
CA SER A 55 10.26 -40.37 -39.46
C SER A 55 10.67 -38.92 -39.76
N THR A 56 10.11 -38.38 -40.83
CA THR A 56 10.28 -36.97 -41.23
C THR A 56 9.30 -36.05 -40.50
N LYS A 57 9.70 -34.79 -40.28
CA LYS A 57 8.81 -33.76 -39.70
C LYS A 57 7.76 -33.31 -40.73
N PRO A 58 6.50 -33.06 -40.30
CA PRO A 58 5.41 -32.65 -41.18
C PRO A 58 5.55 -31.20 -41.69
N ARG A 59 5.00 -30.93 -42.87
CA ARG A 59 5.03 -29.64 -43.58
C ARG A 59 3.85 -28.76 -43.18
N THR A 60 4.09 -27.79 -42.31
CA THR A 60 3.03 -26.94 -41.70
C THR A 60 2.84 -25.56 -42.33
N SER A 61 3.54 -25.24 -43.43
CA SER A 61 3.51 -23.90 -44.04
C SER A 61 2.60 -23.82 -45.26
N TRP A 62 1.80 -22.74 -45.35
CA TRP A 62 0.82 -22.49 -46.44
C TRP A 62 1.41 -22.54 -47.86
N VAL A 63 2.72 -22.34 -48.03
CA VAL A 63 3.38 -22.46 -49.34
C VAL A 63 3.32 -23.90 -49.89
N PHE A 64 3.28 -24.92 -49.02
CA PHE A 64 3.27 -26.33 -49.45
C PHE A 64 1.93 -26.76 -50.05
N SER A 65 0.82 -26.04 -49.81
CA SER A 65 -0.45 -26.28 -50.52
C SER A 65 -0.52 -25.61 -51.91
N HIS A 66 0.55 -24.92 -52.32
CA HIS A 66 0.69 -24.26 -53.63
C HIS A 66 1.74 -24.97 -54.49
N MET A 67 1.89 -26.28 -54.28
CA MET A 67 2.70 -27.20 -55.08
C MET A 67 1.82 -27.97 -56.07
N PRO A 68 2.37 -28.57 -57.15
CA PRO A 68 1.55 -29.19 -58.20
C PRO A 68 0.62 -30.30 -57.70
N ASP A 69 1.15 -31.26 -56.93
CA ASP A 69 0.39 -32.39 -56.39
C ASP A 69 -0.56 -31.98 -55.25
N GLU A 70 -1.63 -32.75 -55.03
CA GLU A 70 -2.63 -32.48 -53.98
C GLU A 70 -2.18 -32.96 -52.59
N GLU A 71 -1.32 -33.96 -52.51
CA GLU A 71 -0.73 -34.42 -51.24
C GLU A 71 0.44 -33.51 -50.81
N VAL A 72 0.19 -32.71 -49.78
CA VAL A 72 1.12 -31.68 -49.23
C VAL A 72 2.48 -32.26 -48.78
N GLU A 73 2.57 -33.54 -48.44
CA GLU A 73 3.84 -34.21 -48.11
C GLU A 73 4.67 -34.66 -49.32
N THR A 74 4.17 -34.50 -50.56
CA THR A 74 4.89 -34.95 -51.77
C THR A 74 6.20 -34.19 -51.96
N ARG A 75 7.33 -34.91 -51.99
CA ARG A 75 8.68 -34.32 -51.98
C ARG A 75 9.31 -34.40 -53.37
N TYR A 76 9.43 -33.25 -54.03
CA TYR A 76 10.27 -33.13 -55.21
C TYR A 76 11.74 -33.03 -54.79
N TYR A 77 12.60 -33.71 -55.55
CA TYR A 77 14.05 -33.63 -55.39
C TYR A 77 14.66 -33.17 -56.71
N ASN A 78 15.55 -32.19 -56.62
CA ASN A 78 16.26 -31.66 -57.76
C ASN A 78 17.16 -32.74 -58.37
N GLN A 79 16.83 -33.22 -59.57
CA GLN A 79 17.47 -34.39 -60.19
C GLN A 79 18.99 -34.24 -60.43
N ARG A 80 19.54 -33.01 -60.39
CA ARG A 80 20.98 -32.73 -60.49
C ARG A 80 21.73 -32.65 -59.17
N THR A 81 21.05 -32.35 -58.06
CA THR A 81 21.70 -32.07 -56.76
C THR A 81 21.21 -32.93 -55.61
N GLY A 82 20.16 -33.73 -55.80
CA GLY A 82 19.57 -34.61 -54.79
C GLY A 82 18.88 -33.88 -53.63
N LYS A 83 18.84 -32.55 -53.64
CA LYS A 83 18.24 -31.73 -52.57
C LYS A 83 16.73 -31.56 -52.80
N GLU A 84 15.98 -31.50 -51.70
CA GLU A 84 14.53 -31.25 -51.72
C GLU A 84 14.25 -29.85 -52.28
N GLU A 85 13.30 -29.74 -53.19
CA GLU A 85 12.88 -28.50 -53.83
C GLU A 85 11.37 -28.28 -53.70
N TRP A 86 10.98 -27.01 -53.56
CA TRP A 86 9.61 -26.55 -53.67
C TRP A 86 9.37 -26.11 -55.12
N ARG A 87 8.22 -26.47 -55.69
CA ARG A 87 7.81 -26.12 -57.06
C ARG A 87 6.47 -25.39 -56.99
N CYS A 88 6.29 -24.34 -57.79
CA CYS A 88 5.01 -23.64 -57.84
C CYS A 88 3.95 -24.45 -58.62
N LYS A 89 2.70 -24.41 -58.17
CA LYS A 89 1.53 -24.95 -58.91
C LYS A 89 1.13 -24.06 -60.10
N HIS A 90 1.58 -22.80 -60.13
CA HIS A 90 1.06 -21.75 -61.01
C HIS A 90 2.05 -21.24 -62.07
N CYS A 91 3.32 -21.64 -62.01
CA CYS A 91 4.32 -21.46 -63.07
C CYS A 91 5.54 -22.38 -62.83
N ASP A 92 6.48 -22.43 -63.78
CA ASP A 92 7.65 -23.31 -63.72
C ASP A 92 8.76 -22.89 -62.72
N LYS A 93 8.52 -21.89 -61.85
CA LYS A 93 9.51 -21.43 -60.86
C LYS A 93 9.68 -22.44 -59.71
N THR A 94 10.94 -22.77 -59.40
CA THR A 94 11.33 -23.74 -58.37
C THR A 94 12.36 -23.15 -57.39
N TYR A 95 12.26 -23.49 -56.11
CA TYR A 95 13.12 -22.97 -55.04
C TYR A 95 13.67 -24.09 -54.15
N ALA A 96 14.93 -23.98 -53.71
CA ALA A 96 15.56 -25.00 -52.86
C ALA A 96 15.01 -24.95 -51.41
N SER A 97 14.52 -26.08 -50.89
CA SER A 97 13.87 -26.15 -49.57
C SER A 97 14.82 -25.89 -48.39
N SER A 98 16.14 -25.92 -48.62
CA SER A 98 17.16 -25.60 -47.61
C SER A 98 17.23 -24.12 -47.21
N GLY A 99 16.57 -23.21 -47.96
CA GLY A 99 16.50 -21.78 -47.63
C GLY A 99 15.32 -21.36 -46.75
N GLY A 100 14.50 -22.31 -46.29
CA GLY A 100 13.22 -22.02 -45.64
C GLY A 100 12.14 -21.53 -46.61
N THR A 101 10.94 -21.24 -46.10
CA THR A 101 9.75 -20.96 -46.93
C THR A 101 9.63 -19.51 -47.41
N ALA A 102 10.60 -18.64 -47.11
CA ALA A 102 10.54 -17.21 -47.41
C ALA A 102 10.53 -16.90 -48.92
N ALA A 103 11.38 -17.57 -49.73
CA ALA A 103 11.44 -17.34 -51.17
C ALA A 103 10.18 -17.87 -51.91
N PRO A 104 9.68 -19.10 -51.65
CA PRO A 104 8.35 -19.53 -52.12
C PRO A 104 7.23 -18.57 -51.73
N ALA A 105 7.18 -18.14 -50.46
CA ALA A 105 6.14 -17.22 -49.99
C ALA A 105 6.19 -15.88 -50.74
N LYS A 106 7.39 -15.31 -50.97
CA LYS A 106 7.54 -14.06 -51.72
C LYS A 106 7.05 -14.22 -53.16
N HIS A 107 7.46 -15.28 -53.85
CA HIS A 107 7.03 -15.54 -55.22
C HIS A 107 5.50 -15.71 -55.36
N LEU A 108 4.84 -16.34 -54.38
CA LEU A 108 3.38 -16.43 -54.38
C LEU A 108 2.71 -15.06 -54.16
N MET A 109 3.33 -14.15 -53.40
CA MET A 109 2.79 -12.83 -53.04
C MET A 109 3.11 -11.69 -54.04
N ASP A 110 4.27 -11.73 -54.69
CA ASP A 110 4.67 -10.73 -55.71
C ASP A 110 3.64 -10.73 -56.88
N PRO A 111 3.38 -9.61 -57.55
CA PRO A 111 2.41 -9.55 -58.66
C PRO A 111 2.96 -10.13 -59.98
N PRO A 112 2.10 -10.47 -60.95
CA PRO A 112 2.53 -10.84 -62.31
C PRO A 112 3.33 -9.71 -62.99
N PRO A 113 4.32 -10.02 -63.85
CA PRO A 113 4.65 -11.36 -64.36
C PRO A 113 5.54 -12.22 -63.43
N ASP A 114 6.08 -11.66 -62.34
CA ASP A 114 7.09 -12.36 -61.54
C ASP A 114 6.54 -13.24 -60.40
N GLY A 115 5.31 -13.00 -59.98
CA GLY A 115 4.59 -13.82 -58.99
C GLY A 115 3.09 -13.93 -59.27
N HIS A 116 2.34 -14.33 -58.23
CA HIS A 116 0.92 -14.69 -58.35
C HIS A 116 -0.05 -13.82 -57.50
N GLY A 117 0.43 -12.83 -56.74
CA GLY A 117 -0.41 -11.88 -56.00
C GLY A 117 -1.25 -12.47 -54.86
N LEU A 118 -0.91 -13.67 -54.36
CA LEU A 118 -1.74 -14.44 -53.44
C LEU A 118 -1.62 -13.94 -51.98
N PRO A 119 -2.74 -13.74 -51.25
CA PRO A 119 -2.71 -13.22 -49.89
C PRO A 119 -2.25 -14.27 -48.87
N LYS A 120 -1.35 -13.87 -47.97
CA LYS A 120 -0.73 -14.74 -46.96
C LYS A 120 -1.61 -14.97 -45.74
N GLY A 121 -2.48 -15.97 -45.79
CA GLY A 121 -3.17 -16.49 -44.60
C GLY A 121 -4.34 -17.41 -44.95
N ALA A 122 -4.62 -18.39 -44.09
CA ALA A 122 -5.90 -19.10 -44.18
C ALA A 122 -7.04 -18.11 -43.86
N PRO A 123 -8.10 -18.02 -44.68
CA PRO A 123 -9.18 -17.07 -44.44
C PRO A 123 -9.89 -17.38 -43.11
N ARG A 124 -10.42 -16.32 -42.47
CA ARG A 124 -11.08 -16.39 -41.13
C ARG A 124 -12.14 -17.50 -41.04
N THR A 125 -12.79 -17.82 -42.15
CA THR A 125 -13.75 -18.93 -42.33
C THR A 125 -13.20 -20.32 -41.95
N ALA A 126 -11.93 -20.62 -42.20
CA ALA A 126 -11.34 -21.94 -41.91
C ALA A 126 -11.20 -22.21 -40.41
N LYS A 127 -10.75 -21.21 -39.64
CA LYS A 127 -10.70 -21.27 -38.17
C LYS A 127 -12.10 -21.44 -37.58
N VAL A 128 -13.05 -20.62 -38.03
CA VAL A 128 -14.47 -20.69 -37.61
C VAL A 128 -15.09 -22.06 -37.90
N THR A 129 -14.76 -22.70 -39.02
CA THR A 129 -15.24 -24.05 -39.36
C THR A 129 -14.72 -25.08 -38.37
N THR A 130 -13.43 -25.03 -38.02
CA THR A 130 -12.81 -25.94 -37.04
C THR A 130 -13.46 -25.80 -35.65
N ILE A 131 -13.66 -24.56 -35.20
CA ILE A 131 -14.29 -24.25 -33.90
C ILE A 131 -15.74 -24.81 -33.86
N ARG A 132 -16.53 -24.62 -34.92
CA ARG A 132 -17.88 -25.19 -35.03
C ARG A 132 -17.89 -26.71 -34.95
N THR A 133 -16.93 -27.39 -35.59
CA THR A 133 -16.80 -28.86 -35.52
C THR A 133 -16.52 -29.34 -34.10
N ILE A 134 -15.65 -28.66 -33.35
CA ILE A 134 -15.35 -28.99 -31.94
C ILE A 134 -16.59 -28.81 -31.05
N ILE A 135 -17.34 -27.72 -31.24
CA ILE A 135 -18.58 -27.45 -30.49
C ILE A 135 -19.62 -28.55 -30.75
N GLU A 136 -19.81 -28.97 -32.00
CA GLU A 136 -20.78 -30.00 -32.36
C GLU A 136 -20.38 -31.40 -31.84
N GLN A 137 -19.09 -31.75 -31.90
CA GLN A 137 -18.58 -32.98 -31.29
C GLN A 137 -18.79 -32.99 -29.76
N ALA A 138 -18.58 -31.85 -29.10
CA ALA A 138 -18.85 -31.69 -27.67
C ALA A 138 -20.35 -31.75 -27.34
N ARG A 139 -21.23 -31.30 -28.24
CA ARG A 139 -22.70 -31.43 -28.10
C ARG A 139 -23.12 -32.90 -28.13
N VAL A 140 -22.70 -33.64 -29.14
CA VAL A 140 -23.02 -35.08 -29.28
C VAL A 140 -22.52 -35.87 -28.06
N ALA A 141 -21.27 -35.67 -27.64
CA ALA A 141 -20.70 -36.35 -26.47
C ALA A 141 -21.38 -35.96 -25.13
N ALA A 142 -22.05 -34.80 -25.06
CA ALA A 142 -22.85 -34.40 -23.90
C ALA A 142 -24.26 -35.01 -23.92
N GLU A 143 -24.86 -35.18 -25.11
CA GLU A 143 -26.14 -35.87 -25.32
C GLU A 143 -26.03 -37.37 -25.00
N GLU A 144 -24.87 -37.98 -25.27
CA GLU A 144 -24.54 -39.36 -24.87
C GLU A 144 -24.35 -39.56 -23.35
N ASN A 145 -24.18 -38.50 -22.54
CA ASN A 145 -23.87 -38.61 -21.10
C ASN A 145 -24.61 -37.55 -20.22
N PRO A 146 -25.95 -37.55 -20.18
CA PRO A 146 -26.75 -36.46 -19.61
C PRO A 146 -26.67 -36.37 -18.08
N ARG A 147 -25.83 -35.45 -17.58
CA ARG A 147 -25.73 -35.11 -16.14
C ARG A 147 -26.61 -33.91 -15.79
N LYS A 148 -27.70 -34.13 -15.05
CA LYS A 148 -28.61 -33.07 -14.57
C LYS A 148 -27.85 -32.01 -13.75
N ARG A 149 -27.62 -30.83 -14.34
CA ARG A 149 -27.19 -29.60 -13.66
C ARG A 149 -28.34 -28.61 -13.65
N ARG A 150 -28.46 -27.81 -12.57
CA ARG A 150 -29.51 -26.78 -12.45
C ARG A 150 -29.00 -25.47 -13.05
N ARG A 151 -29.73 -24.90 -14.02
CA ARG A 151 -29.48 -23.53 -14.50
C ARG A 151 -29.84 -22.56 -13.37
N LEU A 152 -28.98 -21.56 -13.11
CA LEU A 152 -29.14 -20.64 -11.96
C LEU A 152 -29.66 -19.24 -12.33
N ASN A 153 -29.56 -18.85 -13.61
CA ASN A 153 -30.22 -17.67 -14.18
C ASN A 153 -30.48 -17.91 -15.68
N ASP A 154 -31.49 -17.23 -16.23
CA ASP A 154 -32.09 -17.52 -17.54
C ASP A 154 -32.24 -16.25 -18.41
N GLN A 155 -31.20 -15.40 -18.41
CA GLN A 155 -31.10 -14.20 -19.25
C GLN A 155 -30.09 -14.40 -20.40
N SER A 156 -30.30 -13.67 -21.50
CA SER A 156 -29.60 -13.90 -22.77
C SER A 156 -28.95 -12.65 -23.35
N GLY A 157 -27.61 -12.69 -23.50
CA GLY A 157 -26.88 -11.90 -24.49
C GLY A 157 -26.67 -10.41 -24.19
N ASP A 158 -25.61 -10.09 -23.44
CA ASP A 158 -24.98 -8.77 -23.50
C ASP A 158 -23.85 -8.75 -24.56
N SER A 159 -23.64 -7.58 -25.16
CA SER A 159 -22.55 -7.33 -26.11
C SER A 159 -21.18 -7.34 -25.40
N ILE A 160 -20.15 -7.86 -26.07
CA ILE A 160 -18.78 -7.83 -25.57
C ILE A 160 -18.19 -6.43 -25.80
N GLU A 161 -17.85 -5.73 -24.73
CA GLU A 161 -17.06 -4.49 -24.75
C GLU A 161 -15.57 -4.83 -25.00
N PRO A 162 -14.96 -4.43 -26.14
CA PRO A 162 -13.64 -4.92 -26.54
C PRO A 162 -12.51 -4.55 -25.58
N ASP A 163 -12.51 -3.33 -25.06
CA ASP A 163 -11.48 -2.85 -24.12
C ASP A 163 -11.56 -3.58 -22.77
N GLN A 164 -12.77 -3.99 -22.36
CA GLN A 164 -12.96 -4.80 -21.16
C GLN A 164 -12.47 -6.24 -21.40
N LEU A 165 -12.71 -6.81 -22.59
CA LEU A 165 -12.13 -8.10 -22.96
C LEU A 165 -10.60 -8.05 -22.98
N GLU A 166 -9.98 -7.03 -23.59
CA GLU A 166 -8.52 -6.85 -23.58
C GLU A 166 -7.98 -6.81 -22.14
N ALA A 167 -8.53 -5.95 -21.29
CA ALA A 167 -8.08 -5.78 -19.91
C ALA A 167 -8.27 -7.05 -19.06
N LEU A 168 -9.42 -7.73 -19.19
CA LEU A 168 -9.70 -8.98 -18.47
C LEU A 168 -8.86 -10.15 -19.00
N TYR A 169 -8.62 -10.23 -20.31
CA TYR A 169 -7.80 -11.28 -20.91
C TYR A 169 -6.32 -11.12 -20.52
N VAL A 170 -5.77 -9.90 -20.61
CA VAL A 170 -4.42 -9.58 -20.11
C VAL A 170 -4.29 -9.92 -18.62
N ARG A 171 -5.29 -9.56 -17.80
CA ARG A 171 -5.30 -9.89 -16.36
C ARG A 171 -5.37 -11.39 -16.11
N PHE A 172 -6.16 -12.15 -16.88
CA PHE A 172 -6.24 -13.61 -16.78
C PHE A 172 -4.90 -14.27 -17.13
N ILE A 173 -4.30 -13.90 -18.27
CA ILE A 173 -3.00 -14.42 -18.72
C ILE A 173 -1.90 -14.13 -17.69
N THR A 174 -1.83 -12.90 -17.18
CA THR A 174 -0.79 -12.49 -16.21
C THR A 174 -1.00 -13.08 -14.82
N VAL A 175 -2.19 -12.98 -14.23
CA VAL A 175 -2.45 -13.47 -12.87
C VAL A 175 -2.37 -15.00 -12.79
N CYS A 176 -2.81 -15.71 -13.83
CA CYS A 176 -2.73 -17.17 -13.88
C CYS A 176 -1.41 -17.70 -14.50
N SER A 177 -0.46 -16.83 -14.87
CA SER A 177 0.84 -17.18 -15.47
C SER A 177 0.71 -18.11 -16.69
N LEU A 178 -0.22 -17.79 -17.60
CA LEU A 178 -0.58 -18.63 -18.74
C LEU A 178 0.24 -18.30 -20.00
N PRO A 179 0.51 -19.28 -20.88
CA PRO A 179 1.24 -19.03 -22.12
C PRO A 179 0.40 -18.18 -23.08
N PHE A 180 1.01 -17.18 -23.73
CA PHE A 180 0.31 -16.26 -24.64
C PHE A 180 -0.36 -16.97 -25.83
N ARG A 181 0.15 -18.17 -26.21
CA ARG A 181 -0.45 -19.05 -27.24
C ARG A 181 -1.75 -19.72 -26.82
N LEU A 182 -2.20 -19.56 -25.57
CA LEU A 182 -3.53 -20.03 -25.16
C LEU A 182 -4.65 -19.43 -26.03
N VAL A 183 -4.47 -18.22 -26.55
CA VAL A 183 -5.45 -17.59 -27.47
C VAL A 183 -5.52 -18.27 -28.84
N GLU A 184 -4.53 -19.08 -29.21
CA GLU A 184 -4.44 -19.82 -30.48
C GLU A 184 -5.01 -21.25 -30.36
N CYS A 185 -5.30 -21.70 -29.14
CA CYS A 185 -5.80 -23.05 -28.81
C CYS A 185 -7.27 -23.23 -29.25
N PRO A 186 -7.57 -24.11 -30.23
CA PRO A 186 -8.94 -24.26 -30.77
C PRO A 186 -9.98 -24.67 -29.72
N GLU A 187 -9.61 -25.51 -28.76
CA GLU A 187 -10.50 -26.01 -27.70
C GLU A 187 -10.82 -24.91 -26.68
N PHE A 188 -9.84 -24.05 -26.36
CA PHE A 188 -10.04 -22.88 -25.50
C PHE A 188 -10.93 -21.83 -26.19
N ARG A 189 -10.72 -21.59 -27.50
CA ARG A 189 -11.58 -20.73 -28.32
C ARG A 189 -13.00 -21.28 -28.43
N ALA A 190 -13.16 -22.58 -28.65
CA ALA A 190 -14.47 -23.25 -28.68
C ALA A 190 -15.22 -23.14 -27.34
N LEU A 191 -14.52 -23.28 -26.20
CA LEU A 191 -15.10 -23.08 -24.87
C LEU A 191 -15.61 -21.63 -24.68
N LEU A 192 -14.83 -20.63 -25.12
CA LEU A 192 -15.23 -19.23 -25.03
C LEU A 192 -16.39 -18.90 -26.00
N ALA A 193 -16.33 -19.39 -27.24
CA ALA A 193 -17.39 -19.21 -28.24
C ALA A 193 -18.72 -19.84 -27.80
N TYR A 194 -18.68 -20.99 -27.12
CA TYR A 194 -19.87 -21.61 -26.50
C TYR A 194 -20.49 -20.73 -25.39
N ILE A 195 -19.70 -19.92 -24.70
CA ILE A 195 -20.18 -18.98 -23.67
C ILE A 195 -20.74 -17.70 -24.33
N ASN A 196 -20.08 -17.17 -25.36
CA ASN A 196 -20.60 -16.07 -26.17
C ASN A 196 -20.04 -16.17 -27.61
N ASN A 197 -20.92 -16.34 -28.60
CA ASN A 197 -20.55 -16.56 -30.00
C ASN A 197 -19.75 -15.40 -30.62
N ASP A 198 -19.94 -14.16 -30.14
CA ASP A 198 -19.31 -12.97 -30.72
C ASP A 198 -17.84 -12.82 -30.33
N ILE A 199 -17.34 -13.61 -29.35
CA ILE A 199 -16.00 -13.49 -28.78
C ILE A 199 -14.89 -13.76 -29.81
N GLU A 200 -15.16 -14.56 -30.85
CA GLU A 200 -14.25 -14.81 -31.97
C GLU A 200 -14.02 -13.58 -32.87
N THR A 201 -14.89 -12.58 -32.79
CA THR A 201 -14.70 -11.29 -33.47
C THR A 201 -13.55 -10.51 -32.83
N TRP A 202 -13.40 -10.64 -31.51
CA TRP A 202 -12.60 -9.78 -30.64
C TRP A 202 -11.34 -10.44 -30.06
N LEU A 203 -11.32 -11.77 -29.90
CA LEU A 203 -10.13 -12.50 -29.47
C LEU A 203 -9.04 -12.47 -30.55
N PRO A 204 -7.80 -12.08 -30.22
CA PRO A 204 -6.75 -11.92 -31.20
C PRO A 204 -6.37 -13.26 -31.85
N ASP A 205 -6.00 -13.21 -33.12
CA ASP A 205 -5.65 -14.38 -33.91
C ASP A 205 -4.25 -14.96 -33.61
N THR A 206 -3.42 -14.24 -32.82
CA THR A 206 -2.02 -14.59 -32.51
C THR A 206 -1.58 -14.21 -31.08
N HIS A 207 -0.56 -14.91 -30.57
CA HIS A 207 0.11 -14.60 -29.31
C HIS A 207 0.92 -13.29 -29.31
N ASP A 208 1.40 -12.81 -30.46
CA ASP A 208 2.09 -11.51 -30.58
C ASP A 208 1.15 -10.33 -30.33
N THR A 209 -0.13 -10.45 -30.71
CA THR A 209 -1.15 -9.44 -30.37
C THR A 209 -1.41 -9.44 -28.87
N VAL A 210 -1.44 -10.59 -28.20
CA VAL A 210 -1.56 -10.69 -26.72
C VAL A 210 -0.36 -10.03 -26.03
N LYS A 211 0.86 -10.21 -26.55
CA LYS A 211 2.06 -9.48 -26.09
C LYS A 211 1.90 -7.97 -26.26
N THR A 212 1.34 -7.52 -27.38
CA THR A 212 1.06 -6.08 -27.63
C THR A 212 0.05 -5.52 -26.64
N TRP A 213 -1.03 -6.26 -26.35
CA TRP A 213 -2.01 -5.92 -25.33
C TRP A 213 -1.37 -5.81 -23.94
N ILE A 214 -0.55 -6.79 -23.54
CA ILE A 214 0.18 -6.77 -22.27
C ILE A 214 1.07 -5.52 -22.16
N MET A 215 1.83 -5.18 -23.22
CA MET A 215 2.69 -3.98 -23.21
C MET A 215 1.90 -2.67 -23.14
N ARG A 216 0.77 -2.56 -23.85
CA ARG A 216 -0.12 -1.38 -23.77
C ARG A 216 -0.68 -1.20 -22.35
N GLN A 217 -1.16 -2.29 -21.75
CA GLN A 217 -1.67 -2.28 -20.38
C GLN A 217 -0.55 -1.96 -19.37
N TYR A 218 0.67 -2.48 -19.58
CA TYR A 218 1.83 -2.17 -18.76
C TYR A 218 2.15 -0.67 -18.74
N GLU A 219 2.36 -0.02 -19.90
CA GLU A 219 2.67 1.42 -19.92
C GLU A 219 1.52 2.26 -19.33
N CYS A 220 0.26 1.85 -19.53
CA CYS A 220 -0.91 2.49 -18.91
C CYS A 220 -0.90 2.40 -17.37
N GLN A 221 -0.55 1.25 -16.78
CA GLN A 221 -0.43 1.15 -15.32
C GLN A 221 0.86 1.81 -14.80
N LYS A 222 1.96 1.76 -15.56
CA LYS A 222 3.27 2.36 -15.22
C LYS A 222 3.14 3.86 -14.94
N GLU A 223 2.50 4.63 -15.83
CA GLU A 223 2.27 6.06 -15.61
C GLU A 223 1.37 6.34 -14.38
N ARG A 224 0.42 5.45 -14.06
CA ARG A 224 -0.41 5.58 -12.84
C ARG A 224 0.38 5.30 -11.55
N VAL A 225 1.27 4.32 -11.56
CA VAL A 225 2.18 4.05 -10.42
C VAL A 225 3.20 5.18 -10.27
N LYS A 226 3.74 5.69 -11.38
CA LYS A 226 4.66 6.83 -11.44
C LYS A 226 4.05 8.10 -10.86
N GLN A 227 2.79 8.40 -11.17
CA GLN A 227 2.05 9.50 -10.52
C GLN A 227 1.99 9.33 -9.00
N ARG A 228 1.72 8.12 -8.48
CA ARG A 228 1.65 7.85 -7.03
C ARG A 228 3.02 7.83 -6.33
N ILE A 229 4.10 7.53 -7.05
CA ILE A 229 5.49 7.70 -6.57
C ILE A 229 5.83 9.19 -6.50
N GLN A 230 5.46 9.97 -7.52
CA GLN A 230 5.71 11.41 -7.56
C GLN A 230 4.87 12.17 -6.51
N SER A 231 3.64 11.74 -6.23
CA SER A 231 2.80 12.30 -5.17
C SER A 231 3.10 11.77 -3.76
N ALA A 232 3.92 10.72 -3.62
CA ALA A 232 4.23 10.07 -2.35
C ALA A 232 4.61 11.04 -1.21
N LYS A 233 4.12 10.73 -0.01
CA LYS A 233 4.25 11.56 1.20
C LYS A 233 5.56 11.32 1.96
N SER A 234 6.15 10.13 1.82
CA SER A 234 7.48 9.81 2.34
C SER A 234 8.57 10.04 1.29
N ARG A 235 9.83 9.81 1.70
CA ARG A 235 10.89 9.46 0.74
C ARG A 235 10.59 8.11 0.06
N ILE A 236 11.16 7.89 -1.12
CA ILE A 236 11.09 6.64 -1.87
C ILE A 236 12.29 5.79 -1.48
N HIS A 237 12.04 4.72 -0.75
CA HIS A 237 13.06 3.74 -0.39
C HIS A 237 13.14 2.68 -1.48
N ILE A 238 14.34 2.14 -1.74
CA ILE A 238 14.56 1.13 -2.77
C ILE A 238 15.01 -0.17 -2.11
N SER A 239 14.49 -1.32 -2.54
CA SER A 239 15.24 -2.57 -2.46
C SER A 239 15.68 -2.99 -3.85
N CYS A 240 16.89 -3.54 -3.95
CA CYS A 240 17.37 -4.10 -5.21
C CYS A 240 18.28 -5.30 -4.97
N ASP A 241 18.20 -6.24 -5.91
CA ASP A 241 18.86 -7.55 -5.87
C ASP A 241 19.34 -7.87 -7.30
N LEU A 242 20.52 -8.47 -7.40
CA LEU A 242 21.17 -8.83 -8.66
C LEU A 242 21.47 -10.32 -8.64
N TRP A 243 20.77 -11.09 -9.47
CA TRP A 243 20.92 -12.54 -9.50
C TRP A 243 21.18 -13.06 -10.91
N THR A 244 22.03 -14.08 -11.02
CA THR A 244 22.15 -14.88 -12.23
C THR A 244 20.90 -15.78 -12.36
N SER A 245 20.21 -15.66 -13.49
CA SER A 245 19.06 -16.49 -13.84
C SER A 245 19.48 -17.91 -14.26
N PRO A 246 18.56 -18.90 -14.28
CA PRO A 246 18.86 -20.26 -14.76
C PRO A 246 19.28 -20.35 -16.23
N ASN A 247 19.06 -19.29 -17.01
CA ASN A 247 19.53 -19.13 -18.40
C ASN A 247 20.68 -18.12 -18.52
N SER A 248 21.47 -17.95 -17.45
CA SER A 248 22.74 -17.21 -17.39
C SER A 248 22.69 -15.70 -17.64
N LEU A 249 21.51 -15.09 -17.68
CA LEU A 249 21.33 -13.63 -17.71
C LEU A 249 21.49 -13.02 -16.30
N ALA A 250 22.01 -11.80 -16.20
CA ALA A 250 22.28 -11.12 -14.93
C ALA A 250 21.18 -10.10 -14.63
N ILE A 251 20.17 -10.52 -13.87
CA ILE A 251 18.92 -9.76 -13.72
C ILE A 251 19.00 -8.87 -12.47
N LEU A 252 18.92 -7.55 -12.68
CA LEU A 252 18.75 -6.54 -11.65
C LEU A 252 17.26 -6.26 -11.43
N GLY A 253 16.74 -6.67 -10.27
CA GLY A 253 15.43 -6.25 -9.78
C GLY A 253 15.53 -4.94 -8.98
N VAL A 254 14.63 -3.99 -9.24
CA VAL A 254 14.52 -2.73 -8.48
C VAL A 254 13.08 -2.53 -8.03
N VAL A 255 12.86 -2.39 -6.72
CA VAL A 255 11.54 -2.26 -6.08
C VAL A 255 11.51 -1.01 -5.22
N SER A 256 10.49 -0.17 -5.37
CA SER A 256 10.26 0.99 -4.51
C SER A 256 9.31 0.69 -3.37
N HIS A 257 9.59 1.23 -2.19
CA HIS A 257 8.77 1.19 -0.99
C HIS A 257 8.53 2.63 -0.50
N TYR A 258 7.27 3.03 -0.38
CA TYR A 258 6.91 4.42 -0.03
C TYR A 258 5.52 4.50 0.61
N VAL A 259 5.27 5.62 1.29
CA VAL A 259 3.96 5.96 1.86
C VAL A 259 3.24 6.93 0.92
N THR A 260 2.04 6.57 0.54
CA THR A 260 1.14 7.33 -0.34
C THR A 260 0.51 8.55 0.36
N GLU A 261 -0.20 9.41 -0.38
CA GLU A 261 -0.96 10.54 0.18
C GLU A 261 -2.04 10.06 1.15
N ASP A 262 -2.73 8.96 0.80
CA ASP A 262 -3.68 8.22 1.64
C ASP A 262 -3.03 7.44 2.80
N CYS A 263 -1.74 7.70 3.05
CA CYS A 263 -0.94 7.20 4.17
C CYS A 263 -0.82 5.66 4.22
N GLN A 264 -1.02 4.99 3.10
CA GLN A 264 -0.79 3.55 2.94
C GLN A 264 0.65 3.28 2.49
N LEU A 265 1.26 2.23 3.04
CA LEU A 265 2.55 1.72 2.59
C LEU A 265 2.37 0.88 1.32
N GLU A 266 3.05 1.25 0.24
CA GLU A 266 3.02 0.52 -1.03
C GLU A 266 4.39 0.06 -1.51
N HIS A 267 4.39 -1.00 -2.31
CA HIS A 267 5.56 -1.66 -2.86
C HIS A 267 5.34 -1.92 -4.36
N HIS A 268 6.23 -1.44 -5.22
CA HIS A 268 6.11 -1.57 -6.68
C HIS A 268 7.45 -1.94 -7.32
N VAL A 269 7.45 -2.91 -8.23
CA VAL A 269 8.64 -3.27 -9.02
C VAL A 269 8.81 -2.24 -10.13
N LEU A 270 9.86 -1.41 -10.03
CA LEU A 270 10.14 -0.33 -10.97
C LEU A 270 10.90 -0.80 -12.20
N ALA A 271 11.76 -1.81 -12.03
CA ALA A 271 12.57 -2.36 -13.10
C ALA A 271 12.92 -3.82 -12.84
N LEU A 272 13.03 -4.57 -13.95
CA LEU A 272 13.63 -5.89 -14.02
C LEU A 272 14.50 -5.87 -15.28
N LYS A 273 15.79 -5.54 -15.13
CA LYS A 273 16.70 -5.27 -16.25
C LYS A 273 17.76 -6.36 -16.35
N ASP A 274 18.05 -6.79 -17.57
CA ASP A 274 19.29 -7.53 -17.85
C ASP A 274 20.48 -6.57 -17.77
N ILE A 275 21.66 -7.09 -17.44
CA ILE A 275 22.88 -6.32 -17.23
C ILE A 275 23.99 -6.93 -18.09
N ASP A 276 24.04 -6.49 -19.35
CA ASP A 276 24.86 -7.04 -20.44
C ASP A 276 26.38 -6.89 -20.27
N SER A 277 26.87 -6.35 -19.14
CA SER A 277 28.27 -5.95 -18.95
C SER A 277 28.81 -6.20 -17.53
N GLU A 278 30.12 -5.95 -17.36
CA GLU A 278 30.88 -6.16 -16.12
C GLU A 278 30.12 -5.72 -14.85
N HIS A 279 30.01 -6.65 -13.89
CA HIS A 279 29.23 -6.51 -12.65
C HIS A 279 29.84 -5.54 -11.61
N ASP A 280 30.61 -4.56 -12.06
CA ASP A 280 31.07 -3.45 -11.23
C ASP A 280 29.89 -2.55 -10.80
N GLY A 281 30.01 -1.98 -9.61
CA GLY A 281 29.00 -1.11 -9.02
C GLY A 281 28.72 0.14 -9.85
N SER A 282 29.68 0.66 -10.62
CA SER A 282 29.45 1.85 -11.45
C SER A 282 28.43 1.60 -12.57
N HIS A 283 28.41 0.41 -13.18
CA HIS A 283 27.38 0.06 -14.18
C HIS A 283 25.99 -0.09 -13.54
N LEU A 284 25.91 -0.74 -12.37
CA LEU A 284 24.67 -0.88 -11.61
C LEU A 284 24.12 0.49 -11.17
N ALA A 285 24.99 1.44 -10.80
CA ALA A 285 24.59 2.80 -10.44
C ALA A 285 24.01 3.56 -11.64
N VAL A 286 24.57 3.39 -12.84
CA VAL A 286 23.99 3.94 -14.08
C VAL A 286 22.64 3.30 -14.41
N ALA A 287 22.48 1.99 -14.19
CA ALA A 287 21.20 1.29 -14.39
C ALA A 287 20.11 1.80 -13.43
N ILE A 288 20.45 2.06 -12.16
CA ILE A 288 19.56 2.63 -11.14
C ILE A 288 19.25 4.10 -11.39
N LEU A 289 20.25 4.93 -11.74
CA LEU A 289 20.02 6.34 -12.11
C LEU A 289 19.00 6.44 -13.25
N LYS A 290 19.10 5.60 -14.29
CA LYS A 290 18.08 5.54 -15.36
C LYS A 290 16.67 5.24 -14.85
N VAL A 291 16.51 4.47 -13.76
CA VAL A 291 15.19 4.23 -13.12
C VAL A 291 14.75 5.46 -12.32
N VAL A 292 15.65 6.10 -11.57
CA VAL A 292 15.37 7.35 -10.85
C VAL A 292 14.94 8.48 -11.80
N ASP A 293 15.53 8.54 -13.01
CA ASP A 293 15.15 9.42 -14.10
C ASP A 293 13.74 9.10 -14.63
N GLU A 294 13.52 7.85 -15.07
CA GLU A 294 12.35 7.36 -15.80
C GLU A 294 11.05 7.53 -15.00
N TRP A 295 11.16 7.35 -13.68
CA TRP A 295 10.07 7.48 -12.72
C TRP A 295 10.05 8.86 -12.03
N GLY A 296 11.12 9.65 -12.12
CA GLY A 296 11.16 11.07 -11.73
C GLY A 296 11.11 11.35 -10.23
N PHE A 297 11.85 10.60 -9.41
CA PHE A 297 11.80 10.71 -7.93
C PHE A 297 13.11 11.09 -7.23
N ALA A 298 14.13 11.58 -7.96
CA ALA A 298 15.46 11.90 -7.44
C ALA A 298 15.46 12.71 -6.13
N SER A 299 14.68 13.80 -6.06
CA SER A 299 14.57 14.68 -4.89
C SER A 299 13.86 14.05 -3.68
N LYS A 300 13.14 12.93 -3.89
CA LYS A 300 12.49 12.14 -2.82
C LYS A 300 13.28 10.88 -2.46
N LEU A 301 14.49 10.66 -2.98
CA LEU A 301 15.24 9.42 -2.76
C LEU A 301 15.57 9.19 -1.27
N GLY A 302 15.27 7.98 -0.79
CA GLY A 302 15.56 7.50 0.56
C GLY A 302 16.64 6.41 0.57
N TYR A 303 16.64 5.59 1.62
CA TYR A 303 17.53 4.44 1.81
C TYR A 303 17.40 3.36 0.71
N PHE A 304 18.51 2.67 0.45
CA PHE A 304 18.59 1.43 -0.33
C PHE A 304 18.79 0.22 0.60
N VAL A 305 17.95 -0.81 0.45
CA VAL A 305 18.15 -2.14 1.06
C VAL A 305 18.76 -3.06 0.01
N MET A 306 19.93 -3.60 0.29
CA MET A 306 20.68 -4.45 -0.64
C MET A 306 21.33 -5.63 0.06
N ASP A 307 21.73 -6.62 -0.72
CA ASP A 307 22.62 -7.68 -0.28
C ASP A 307 24.04 -7.14 0.08
N ASN A 308 24.84 -8.01 0.69
CA ASN A 308 26.15 -7.63 1.25
C ASN A 308 27.32 -7.81 0.27
N ALA A 309 27.07 -7.97 -1.03
CA ALA A 309 28.12 -7.95 -2.04
C ALA A 309 28.84 -6.58 -2.06
N GLY A 310 30.17 -6.60 -2.24
CA GLY A 310 31.01 -5.40 -2.16
C GLY A 310 30.91 -4.47 -3.37
N ASN A 311 30.43 -4.97 -4.52
CA ASN A 311 30.11 -4.11 -5.67
C ASN A 311 28.96 -3.14 -5.34
N ASN A 312 28.08 -3.46 -4.40
CA ASN A 312 27.05 -2.54 -3.91
C ASN A 312 27.64 -1.33 -3.16
N ASP A 313 28.78 -1.46 -2.49
CA ASP A 313 29.51 -0.32 -1.90
C ASP A 313 30.18 0.56 -2.98
N THR A 314 30.59 -0.01 -4.12
CA THR A 314 30.99 0.77 -5.32
C THR A 314 29.79 1.43 -5.99
N MET A 315 28.64 0.75 -6.01
CA MET A 315 27.40 1.25 -6.59
C MET A 315 26.89 2.47 -5.84
N MET A 316 26.77 2.41 -4.51
CA MET A 316 26.29 3.55 -3.72
C MET A 316 27.19 4.78 -3.83
N ARG A 317 28.52 4.59 -3.88
CA ARG A 317 29.48 5.69 -4.16
C ARG A 317 29.30 6.29 -5.55
N SER A 318 29.10 5.45 -6.57
CA SER A 318 28.87 5.89 -7.96
C SER A 318 27.51 6.60 -8.12
N LEU A 319 26.47 6.11 -7.44
CA LEU A 319 25.14 6.68 -7.37
C LEU A 319 25.17 8.06 -6.71
N SER A 320 25.84 8.19 -5.56
CA SER A 320 26.08 9.46 -4.86
C SER A 320 26.71 10.52 -5.78
N LEU A 321 27.77 10.17 -6.50
CA LEU A 321 28.41 11.07 -7.48
C LEU A 321 27.48 11.44 -8.65
N GLY A 322 26.64 10.51 -9.11
CA GLY A 322 25.66 10.77 -10.17
C GLY A 322 24.52 11.69 -9.74
N LEU A 323 24.01 11.52 -8.51
CA LEU A 323 22.98 12.36 -7.91
C LEU A 323 23.48 13.80 -7.71
N LEU A 324 24.70 13.96 -7.20
CA LEU A 324 25.33 15.27 -7.06
C LEU A 324 25.53 15.95 -8.41
N ARG A 325 26.14 15.26 -9.39
CA ARG A 325 26.44 15.82 -10.73
C ARG A 325 25.20 16.19 -11.55
N ARG A 326 24.04 15.59 -11.30
CA ARG A 326 22.84 15.72 -12.14
C ARG A 326 21.69 16.49 -11.48
N TYR A 327 21.62 16.48 -10.15
CA TYR A 327 20.52 17.04 -9.37
C TYR A 327 20.98 17.95 -8.22
N ASP A 328 22.29 18.15 -8.04
CA ASP A 328 22.91 18.82 -6.88
C ASP A 328 22.51 18.19 -5.52
N ILE A 329 22.17 16.90 -5.52
CA ILE A 329 21.77 16.17 -4.32
C ILE A 329 23.02 15.56 -3.67
N GLN A 330 23.43 16.13 -2.54
CA GLN A 330 24.36 15.47 -1.64
C GLN A 330 23.70 14.23 -1.03
N TYR A 331 24.36 13.07 -1.14
CA TYR A 331 23.78 11.78 -0.78
C TYR A 331 24.86 10.86 -0.21
N ASP A 332 24.88 10.66 1.11
CA ASP A 332 25.91 9.84 1.76
C ASP A 332 25.69 8.34 1.45
N PRO A 333 26.70 7.64 0.86
CA PRO A 333 26.55 6.26 0.40
C PRO A 333 26.61 5.20 1.50
N LYS A 334 27.06 5.54 2.72
CA LYS A 334 27.04 4.66 3.90
C LYS A 334 25.72 4.80 4.64
N VAL A 335 25.37 6.03 5.01
CA VAL A 335 24.12 6.38 5.72
C VAL A 335 22.91 5.81 4.99
N HIS A 336 22.89 5.89 3.65
CA HIS A 336 21.76 5.42 2.86
C HIS A 336 21.80 3.93 2.48
N ARG A 337 22.83 3.15 2.85
CA ARG A 337 22.98 1.72 2.50
C ARG A 337 22.59 0.80 3.67
N LEU A 338 21.37 0.28 3.62
CA LEU A 338 20.87 -0.73 4.54
C LEU A 338 21.26 -2.13 4.06
N ARG A 339 21.72 -2.95 5.01
CA ARG A 339 22.20 -4.32 4.83
C ARG A 339 21.02 -5.31 4.92
N CYS A 340 20.89 -6.23 3.96
CA CYS A 340 19.81 -7.23 3.95
C CYS A 340 19.97 -8.26 5.09
N GLN A 341 19.04 -8.26 6.05
CA GLN A 341 19.09 -9.13 7.23
C GLN A 341 19.02 -10.63 6.88
N GLY A 342 18.22 -11.02 5.88
CA GLY A 342 18.19 -12.41 5.40
C GLY A 342 19.54 -12.88 4.83
N HIS A 343 20.28 -11.98 4.18
CA HIS A 343 21.64 -12.26 3.71
C HIS A 343 22.63 -12.30 4.89
N ILE A 344 22.51 -11.44 5.90
CA ILE A 344 23.35 -11.46 7.11
C ILE A 344 23.22 -12.80 7.84
N ILE A 345 21.98 -13.28 8.07
CA ILE A 345 21.74 -14.60 8.68
C ILE A 345 22.31 -15.73 7.81
N ASN A 346 22.25 -15.63 6.48
CA ASN A 346 22.89 -16.58 5.56
C ASN A 346 24.42 -16.61 5.71
N LEU A 347 25.08 -15.47 5.88
CA LEU A 347 26.53 -15.41 6.11
C LEU A 347 26.91 -15.96 7.48
N ALA A 348 26.19 -15.60 8.54
CA ALA A 348 26.41 -16.13 9.89
C ALA A 348 26.19 -17.65 9.97
N ALA A 349 25.14 -18.17 9.33
CA ALA A 349 24.85 -19.60 9.26
C ALA A 349 25.91 -20.38 8.48
N LYS A 350 26.49 -19.82 7.42
CA LYS A 350 27.59 -20.46 6.67
C LYS A 350 28.93 -20.39 7.40
N ALA A 351 29.23 -19.27 8.07
CA ALA A 351 30.39 -19.14 8.94
C ALA A 351 30.34 -20.16 10.08
N PHE A 352 29.16 -20.35 10.68
CA PHE A 352 28.89 -21.44 11.61
C PHE A 352 29.14 -22.82 10.99
N LEU A 353 28.58 -23.11 9.80
CA LEU A 353 28.68 -24.42 9.17
C LEU A 353 30.10 -24.81 8.70
N PHE A 354 30.96 -23.85 8.36
CA PHE A 354 32.25 -24.13 7.71
C PHE A 354 33.47 -23.53 8.42
N VAL A 355 33.29 -22.75 9.49
CA VAL A 355 34.36 -22.10 10.28
C VAL A 355 35.27 -21.23 9.39
N THR A 356 34.68 -20.20 8.77
CA THR A 356 35.36 -19.37 7.76
C THR A 356 35.21 -17.87 8.02
N ASP A 357 36.31 -17.18 8.30
CA ASP A 357 36.33 -15.73 8.51
C ASP A 357 36.27 -14.92 7.21
N ASN A 358 36.67 -15.51 6.08
CA ASN A 358 36.55 -14.91 4.75
C ASN A 358 35.11 -14.58 4.34
N GLU A 359 34.94 -13.54 3.52
CA GLU A 359 33.64 -13.14 2.94
C GLU A 359 33.30 -13.96 1.69
N LYS A 360 34.31 -14.31 0.90
CA LYS A 360 34.17 -15.26 -0.20
C LYS A 360 34.16 -16.68 0.35
N LEU A 361 33.09 -17.41 0.06
CA LEU A 361 33.12 -18.87 0.06
C LEU A 361 33.77 -19.32 -1.25
N GLU A 362 35.09 -19.42 -1.24
CA GLU A 362 35.85 -20.15 -2.25
C GLU A 362 35.65 -21.66 -1.98
N LEU A 363 34.48 -22.14 -2.40
CA LEU A 363 34.17 -23.54 -2.61
C LEU A 363 34.05 -23.75 -4.13
N ASP A 364 34.73 -24.79 -4.64
CA ASP A 364 35.05 -24.90 -6.06
C ASP A 364 33.84 -24.90 -7.01
N ASP A 365 34.03 -24.19 -8.13
CA ASP A 365 33.16 -24.06 -9.32
C ASP A 365 31.88 -24.94 -9.37
N PRO A 366 30.67 -24.33 -9.28
CA PRO A 366 29.39 -25.01 -9.48
C PRO A 366 29.20 -25.69 -10.84
N GLY A 367 30.02 -25.37 -11.85
CA GLY A 367 29.93 -25.89 -13.22
C GLY A 367 30.45 -27.32 -13.39
N VAL A 368 31.38 -27.80 -12.56
CA VAL A 368 32.10 -29.05 -12.82
C VAL A 368 31.23 -30.30 -12.60
N HIS A 369 30.64 -30.80 -13.70
CA HIS A 369 29.80 -32.01 -13.70
C HIS A 369 30.55 -33.29 -13.28
N ASN A 370 31.89 -33.28 -13.34
CA ASN A 370 32.77 -34.37 -12.90
C ASN A 370 33.39 -34.07 -11.53
N VAL A 371 32.69 -34.40 -10.43
CA VAL A 371 33.30 -34.34 -9.10
C VAL A 371 34.44 -35.36 -9.00
N THR A 372 35.63 -34.84 -8.75
CA THR A 372 36.86 -35.64 -8.65
C THR A 372 36.99 -36.27 -7.27
N LEU A 373 37.84 -37.31 -7.16
CA LEU A 373 38.23 -37.88 -5.85
C LEU A 373 38.83 -36.82 -4.92
N LYS A 374 39.51 -35.78 -5.46
CA LYS A 374 40.01 -34.64 -4.68
C LYS A 374 38.87 -33.90 -3.98
N HIS A 375 37.75 -33.64 -4.67
CA HIS A 375 36.61 -32.92 -4.10
C HIS A 375 35.91 -33.78 -3.02
N ILE A 376 35.73 -35.08 -3.26
CA ILE A 376 35.14 -36.01 -2.27
C ILE A 376 35.98 -36.04 -0.98
N VAL A 377 37.31 -36.13 -1.10
CA VAL A 377 38.24 -36.11 0.04
C VAL A 377 38.26 -34.74 0.74
N ALA A 378 38.17 -33.64 -0.02
CA ALA A 378 38.05 -32.29 0.55
C ALA A 378 36.76 -32.12 1.38
N TRP A 379 35.64 -32.67 0.92
CA TRP A 379 34.40 -32.70 1.71
C TRP A 379 34.53 -33.59 2.95
N ARG A 380 35.11 -34.80 2.88
CA ARG A 380 35.34 -35.67 4.06
C ARG A 380 36.14 -34.97 5.17
N LYS A 381 37.06 -34.06 4.83
CA LYS A 381 37.79 -33.24 5.82
C LYS A 381 36.93 -32.24 6.59
N LYS A 382 35.71 -31.92 6.14
CA LYS A 382 34.70 -31.14 6.87
C LYS A 382 33.88 -31.99 7.86
N GLY A 383 34.31 -33.22 8.16
CA GLY A 383 33.68 -34.08 9.14
C GLY A 383 32.25 -34.51 8.77
N PRO A 384 31.33 -34.64 9.75
CA PRO A 384 29.99 -35.18 9.55
C PRO A 384 29.19 -34.48 8.44
N LEU A 385 29.30 -33.15 8.33
CA LEU A 385 28.63 -32.34 7.31
C LEU A 385 29.07 -32.72 5.88
N GLY A 386 30.35 -32.97 5.68
CA GLY A 386 30.88 -33.35 4.38
C GLY A 386 30.57 -34.79 3.99
N LYS A 387 30.57 -35.72 4.96
CA LYS A 387 30.10 -37.09 4.76
C LYS A 387 28.66 -37.14 4.25
N ILE A 388 27.72 -36.46 4.93
CA ILE A 388 26.31 -36.48 4.52
C ILE A 388 26.07 -35.78 3.18
N HIS A 389 26.77 -34.68 2.88
CA HIS A 389 26.76 -34.06 1.54
C HIS A 389 27.21 -35.06 0.45
N ASN A 390 28.37 -35.68 0.64
CA ASN A 390 28.90 -36.68 -0.30
C ASN A 390 27.91 -37.83 -0.52
N PHE A 391 27.30 -38.36 0.55
CA PHE A 391 26.31 -39.44 0.44
C PHE A 391 25.04 -39.02 -0.33
N VAL A 392 24.46 -37.86 -0.02
CA VAL A 392 23.27 -37.34 -0.73
C VAL A 392 23.56 -37.14 -2.21
N VAL A 393 24.72 -36.55 -2.53
CA VAL A 393 25.19 -36.34 -3.91
C VAL A 393 25.46 -37.68 -4.62
N PHE A 394 26.04 -38.67 -3.93
CA PHE A 394 26.30 -40.02 -4.44
C PHE A 394 25.01 -40.78 -4.80
N ILE A 395 23.99 -40.72 -3.94
CA ILE A 395 22.68 -41.35 -4.19
C ILE A 395 21.95 -40.69 -5.37
N GLN A 396 21.97 -39.35 -5.44
CA GLN A 396 21.22 -38.59 -6.46
C GLN A 396 21.87 -38.62 -7.85
N ARG A 397 23.17 -38.95 -7.97
CA ARG A 397 23.87 -39.08 -9.26
C ARG A 397 23.46 -40.30 -10.09
N SER A 398 22.85 -41.31 -9.48
CA SER A 398 22.43 -42.53 -10.17
C SER A 398 20.95 -42.79 -9.93
N VAL A 399 20.20 -43.00 -11.02
CA VAL A 399 18.80 -43.43 -10.97
C VAL A 399 18.68 -44.76 -10.23
N GLN A 400 19.65 -45.66 -10.40
CA GLN A 400 19.71 -46.95 -9.72
C GLN A 400 19.96 -46.79 -8.21
N ARG A 401 20.93 -45.96 -7.79
CA ARG A 401 21.21 -45.67 -6.36
C ARG A 401 20.02 -44.96 -5.69
N SER A 402 19.40 -44.00 -6.39
CA SER A 402 18.16 -43.35 -5.96
C SER A 402 17.00 -44.33 -5.80
N GLN A 403 16.81 -45.29 -6.72
CA GLN A 403 15.74 -46.29 -6.63
C GLN A 403 16.00 -47.34 -5.53
N LYS A 404 17.26 -47.76 -5.33
CA LYS A 404 17.69 -48.55 -4.16
C LYS A 404 17.29 -47.83 -2.86
N PHE A 405 17.69 -46.57 -2.72
CA PHE A 405 17.41 -45.77 -1.52
C PHE A 405 15.91 -45.57 -1.27
N LEU A 406 15.14 -45.22 -2.31
CA LEU A 406 13.67 -45.11 -2.25
C LEU A 406 12.98 -46.38 -1.72
N THR A 407 13.59 -47.55 -1.94
CA THR A 407 13.04 -48.83 -1.49
C THR A 407 13.20 -49.03 0.02
N ILE A 408 14.32 -48.60 0.63
CA ILE A 408 14.52 -48.65 2.09
C ILE A 408 13.83 -47.47 2.79
N SER A 409 13.85 -46.28 2.19
CA SER A 409 13.28 -45.07 2.81
C SER A 409 11.75 -45.00 2.83
N HIS A 410 11.06 -46.01 2.31
CA HIS A 410 9.62 -46.02 2.04
C HIS A 410 9.16 -44.85 1.14
N ASN A 411 9.75 -44.77 -0.07
CA ASN A 411 9.51 -43.74 -1.09
C ASN A 411 9.84 -42.28 -0.68
N ARG A 412 10.56 -42.08 0.43
CA ARG A 412 11.03 -40.75 0.87
C ARG A 412 12.36 -40.38 0.19
N LYS A 413 12.48 -39.15 -0.33
CA LYS A 413 13.69 -38.67 -1.01
C LYS A 413 14.58 -37.86 -0.06
N LEU A 414 15.90 -38.02 -0.19
CA LEU A 414 16.89 -37.11 0.39
C LEU A 414 16.75 -35.72 -0.24
N ALA A 415 16.83 -34.66 0.57
CA ALA A 415 16.93 -33.29 0.08
C ALA A 415 18.40 -32.94 -0.18
N ARG A 416 18.68 -32.30 -1.32
CA ARG A 416 20.03 -31.81 -1.65
C ARG A 416 20.24 -30.41 -1.07
N ASP A 417 21.44 -30.17 -0.59
CA ASP A 417 21.97 -28.86 -0.24
C ASP A 417 22.34 -28.02 -1.49
N ASN A 418 22.73 -26.77 -1.24
CA ASN A 418 23.16 -25.78 -2.23
C ASN A 418 24.08 -24.77 -1.52
N ASP A 419 25.32 -24.67 -1.98
CA ASP A 419 26.39 -23.84 -1.40
C ASP A 419 26.04 -22.35 -1.30
N THR A 420 25.11 -21.85 -2.13
CA THR A 420 24.67 -20.45 -2.09
C THR A 420 23.72 -20.14 -0.93
N ARG A 421 22.95 -21.12 -0.40
CA ARG A 421 21.83 -20.89 0.54
C ARG A 421 21.88 -21.84 1.73
N TRP A 422 22.19 -21.31 2.91
CA TRP A 422 22.31 -22.08 4.17
C TRP A 422 21.05 -22.91 4.52
N SER A 423 19.86 -22.44 4.17
CA SER A 423 18.58 -23.09 4.48
C SER A 423 18.35 -24.39 3.71
N SER A 424 19.14 -24.65 2.67
CA SER A 424 19.21 -25.95 1.99
C SER A 424 19.90 -27.00 2.86
N TRP A 425 21.00 -26.65 3.54
CA TRP A 425 21.73 -27.51 4.49
C TRP A 425 20.85 -27.90 5.67
N TYR A 426 20.12 -26.95 6.27
CA TYR A 426 19.11 -27.27 7.30
C TYR A 426 18.07 -28.29 6.79
N ASN A 427 17.58 -28.14 5.55
CA ASN A 427 16.62 -29.09 4.98
C ASN A 427 17.24 -30.46 4.67
N MET A 428 18.49 -30.51 4.19
CA MET A 428 19.23 -31.76 4.02
C MET A 428 19.37 -32.49 5.37
N LEU A 429 19.86 -31.82 6.42
CA LEU A 429 20.04 -32.42 7.74
C LEU A 429 18.71 -32.87 8.36
N ARG A 430 17.68 -32.02 8.30
CA ARG A 430 16.33 -32.35 8.79
C ARG A 430 15.76 -33.58 8.06
N VAL A 431 16.00 -33.74 6.77
CA VAL A 431 15.55 -34.92 6.01
C VAL A 431 16.43 -36.14 6.28
N ALA A 432 17.75 -35.98 6.39
CA ALA A 432 18.70 -37.05 6.67
C ALA A 432 18.47 -37.68 8.05
N LEU A 433 18.30 -36.88 9.11
CA LEU A 433 18.01 -37.37 10.46
C LEU A 433 16.68 -38.15 10.50
N ASN A 434 15.65 -37.69 9.78
CA ASN A 434 14.37 -38.42 9.61
C ASN A 434 14.47 -39.69 8.72
N LEU A 435 15.65 -39.96 8.17
CA LEU A 435 15.96 -41.09 7.29
C LEU A 435 17.21 -41.87 7.74
N ARG A 436 17.68 -41.67 8.99
CA ARG A 436 18.90 -42.30 9.54
C ARG A 436 18.95 -43.80 9.27
N ASP A 437 17.91 -44.53 9.69
CA ASP A 437 17.82 -45.99 9.50
C ASP A 437 17.90 -46.43 8.02
N ALA A 438 17.49 -45.57 7.09
CA ALA A 438 17.54 -45.82 5.65
C ALA A 438 18.88 -45.42 5.00
N ILE A 439 19.64 -44.54 5.65
CA ILE A 439 21.02 -44.16 5.27
C ILE A 439 21.98 -45.23 5.81
N ASP A 440 21.93 -45.49 7.10
CA ASP A 440 22.69 -46.55 7.78
C ASP A 440 22.34 -47.92 7.15
N GLY A 441 21.06 -48.16 6.85
CA GLY A 441 20.59 -49.35 6.13
C GLY A 441 20.99 -49.42 4.65
N TYR A 442 21.37 -48.30 4.01
CA TYR A 442 21.98 -48.33 2.67
C TYR A 442 23.43 -48.80 2.76
N PHE A 443 24.23 -48.26 3.69
CA PHE A 443 25.62 -48.68 3.92
C PHE A 443 25.68 -50.18 4.25
N ASN A 444 24.92 -50.63 5.25
CA ASN A 444 24.87 -52.04 5.69
C ASN A 444 24.47 -53.04 4.59
N LYS A 445 23.78 -52.60 3.53
CA LYS A 445 23.24 -53.49 2.48
C LYS A 445 23.92 -53.35 1.13
N TRP A 446 24.45 -52.17 0.81
CA TRP A 446 24.94 -51.80 -0.51
C TRP A 446 26.12 -50.80 -0.45
N MET A 447 27.02 -50.92 0.53
CA MET A 447 28.26 -50.12 0.55
C MET A 447 29.05 -50.30 -0.77
N GLU A 448 29.24 -49.19 -1.47
CA GLU A 448 30.00 -49.11 -2.72
C GLU A 448 31.31 -48.33 -2.46
N LEU A 449 32.41 -48.70 -3.12
CA LEU A 449 33.75 -48.13 -2.87
C LEU A 449 33.79 -46.59 -2.91
N ASP A 450 33.04 -45.97 -3.83
CA ASP A 450 32.92 -44.51 -3.95
C ASP A 450 32.55 -43.84 -2.61
N CYS A 451 31.58 -44.42 -1.88
CA CYS A 451 30.94 -43.83 -0.70
C CYS A 451 31.39 -44.42 0.63
N ALA A 452 32.21 -45.48 0.64
CA ALA A 452 32.63 -46.17 1.88
C ALA A 452 33.29 -45.24 2.91
N GLY A 453 33.98 -44.17 2.46
CA GLY A 453 34.56 -43.16 3.35
C GLY A 453 33.58 -42.09 3.86
N ASP A 454 32.29 -42.19 3.53
CA ASP A 454 31.22 -41.25 3.94
C ASP A 454 30.25 -41.87 4.96
N GLU A 455 30.55 -43.05 5.50
CA GLU A 455 29.75 -43.71 6.54
C GLU A 455 29.71 -42.87 7.83
N LEU A 456 28.51 -42.74 8.42
CA LEU A 456 28.23 -41.90 9.58
C LEU A 456 28.19 -42.76 10.85
N SER A 457 29.13 -42.52 11.76
CA SER A 457 29.14 -43.12 13.10
C SER A 457 28.05 -42.53 13.99
N SER A 458 27.79 -43.18 15.14
CA SER A 458 26.88 -42.63 16.15
C SER A 458 27.25 -41.23 16.62
N GLU A 459 28.55 -40.90 16.69
CA GLU A 459 29.02 -39.56 17.06
C GLU A 459 28.83 -38.56 15.90
N ASP A 460 29.10 -38.96 14.65
CA ASP A 460 28.78 -38.12 13.48
C ASP A 460 27.29 -37.72 13.49
N TRP A 461 26.40 -38.67 13.80
CA TRP A 461 24.96 -38.42 13.91
C TRP A 461 24.59 -37.46 15.05
N ILE A 462 25.22 -37.57 16.23
CA ILE A 462 25.03 -36.64 17.36
C ILE A 462 25.46 -35.21 16.97
N ILE A 463 26.60 -35.07 16.29
CA ILE A 463 27.09 -33.77 15.81
C ILE A 463 26.12 -33.18 14.77
N LEU A 464 25.61 -33.97 13.82
CA LEU A 464 24.61 -33.51 12.85
C LEU A 464 23.30 -33.07 13.52
N GLU A 465 22.90 -33.70 14.62
CA GLU A 465 21.73 -33.29 15.42
C GLU A 465 21.96 -31.98 16.19
N LYS A 466 23.11 -31.82 16.86
CA LYS A 466 23.54 -30.53 17.48
C LYS A 466 23.46 -29.39 16.46
N ILE A 467 24.03 -29.60 15.27
CA ILE A 467 24.03 -28.62 14.17
C ILE A 467 22.61 -28.33 13.67
N LYS A 468 21.80 -29.36 13.40
CA LYS A 468 20.40 -29.19 12.97
C LYS A 468 19.58 -28.41 14.00
N SER A 469 19.79 -28.66 15.29
CA SER A 469 19.09 -27.99 16.39
C SER A 469 19.37 -26.48 16.42
N PHE A 470 20.63 -26.08 16.25
CA PHE A 470 20.97 -24.66 16.15
C PHE A 470 20.44 -24.01 14.86
N LEU A 471 20.61 -24.66 13.71
CA LEU A 471 20.09 -24.18 12.42
C LEU A 471 18.56 -23.99 12.42
N GLU A 472 17.82 -24.75 13.22
CA GLU A 472 16.37 -24.60 13.36
C GLU A 472 15.97 -23.25 13.96
N LYS A 473 16.71 -22.79 14.99
CA LYS A 473 16.54 -21.45 15.57
C LYS A 473 16.71 -20.37 14.51
N LEU A 474 17.80 -20.46 13.73
CA LEU A 474 18.05 -19.54 12.62
C LEU A 474 16.93 -19.59 11.56
N LYS A 475 16.31 -20.76 11.32
CA LYS A 475 15.24 -20.87 10.31
C LYS A 475 13.93 -20.27 10.82
N MET A 476 13.65 -20.37 12.11
CA MET A 476 12.52 -19.67 12.74
C MET A 476 12.68 -18.15 12.62
N THR A 477 13.85 -17.59 13.00
CA THR A 477 14.11 -16.14 12.86
C THR A 477 14.07 -15.69 11.40
N THR A 478 14.70 -16.43 10.48
CA THR A 478 14.68 -16.07 9.05
C THR A 478 13.24 -16.10 8.52
N LYS A 479 12.42 -17.10 8.89
CA LYS A 479 11.02 -17.18 8.46
C LYS A 479 10.15 -16.03 8.98
N ALA A 480 10.42 -15.51 10.17
CA ALA A 480 9.74 -14.32 10.69
C ALA A 480 10.04 -13.05 9.85
N LEU A 481 11.23 -13.01 9.24
CA LEU A 481 11.72 -11.87 8.43
C LEU A 481 11.55 -12.06 6.91
N GLU A 482 11.10 -13.23 6.45
CA GLU A 482 10.90 -13.59 5.03
C GLU A 482 9.58 -13.03 4.42
N SER A 483 8.84 -12.15 5.13
CA SER A 483 7.49 -11.71 4.72
C SER A 483 7.44 -10.27 4.17
N SER A 484 6.40 -9.97 3.39
CA SER A 484 6.09 -8.60 2.92
C SER A 484 5.71 -7.61 4.02
N PHE A 485 5.62 -8.06 5.28
CA PHE A 485 5.34 -7.23 6.45
C PHE A 485 6.56 -7.12 7.38
N ALA A 486 7.72 -7.65 6.99
CA ALA A 486 8.96 -7.55 7.77
C ALA A 486 9.54 -6.13 7.66
N THR A 487 9.25 -5.29 8.65
CA THR A 487 9.69 -3.88 8.72
C THR A 487 11.01 -3.72 9.49
N LEU A 488 11.69 -2.59 9.28
CA LEU A 488 13.08 -2.33 9.72
C LEU A 488 13.28 -2.42 11.24
N ASP A 489 12.25 -2.11 12.03
CA ASP A 489 12.19 -2.26 13.48
C ASP A 489 12.42 -3.70 13.97
N ASN A 490 12.14 -4.70 13.14
CA ASN A 490 12.38 -6.11 13.50
C ASN A 490 13.84 -6.53 13.34
N VAL A 491 14.69 -5.72 12.68
CA VAL A 491 16.06 -6.13 12.34
C VAL A 491 16.96 -6.21 13.57
N LEU A 492 17.04 -5.16 14.38
CA LEU A 492 17.88 -5.15 15.58
C LEU A 492 17.39 -6.20 16.61
N LEU A 493 16.08 -6.26 16.85
CA LEU A 493 15.46 -7.28 17.73
C LEU A 493 15.86 -8.71 17.32
N ALA A 494 15.87 -8.99 16.02
CA ALA A 494 16.25 -10.30 15.48
C ALA A 494 17.77 -10.53 15.48
N MET A 495 18.59 -9.49 15.35
CA MET A 495 20.05 -9.60 15.53
C MET A 495 20.38 -9.93 16.98
N ASP A 496 19.84 -9.19 17.95
CA ASP A 496 20.07 -9.38 19.38
C ASP A 496 19.61 -10.78 19.82
N PHE A 497 18.44 -11.25 19.35
CA PHE A 497 17.99 -12.62 19.58
C PHE A 497 18.99 -13.66 19.04
N VAL A 498 19.49 -13.50 17.81
CA VAL A 498 20.41 -14.49 17.21
C VAL A 498 21.80 -14.42 17.83
N LEU A 499 22.30 -13.24 18.18
CA LEU A 499 23.54 -13.07 18.96
C LEU A 499 23.44 -13.82 20.30
N ALA A 500 22.35 -13.65 21.04
CA ALA A 500 22.10 -14.40 22.28
C ALA A 500 22.03 -15.93 22.05
N GLN A 501 21.50 -16.40 20.92
CA GLN A 501 21.55 -17.83 20.58
C GLN A 501 22.96 -18.33 20.23
N PHE A 502 23.80 -17.50 19.64
CA PHE A 502 25.22 -17.82 19.42
C PHE A 502 26.01 -17.81 20.74
N GLU A 503 25.75 -16.85 21.63
CA GLU A 503 26.44 -16.69 22.91
C GLU A 503 26.12 -17.81 23.90
N ALA A 504 24.84 -18.15 24.04
CA ALA A 504 24.43 -19.35 24.78
C ALA A 504 25.04 -20.64 24.19
N GLY A 505 25.30 -20.66 22.88
CA GLY A 505 26.04 -21.73 22.23
C GLY A 505 27.54 -21.73 22.58
N LYS A 506 28.19 -20.56 22.60
CA LYS A 506 29.59 -20.40 23.01
C LYS A 506 29.81 -20.81 24.46
N GLU A 507 28.87 -20.51 25.36
CA GLU A 507 28.93 -20.94 26.76
C GLU A 507 28.64 -22.46 26.90
N ALA A 508 27.57 -22.97 26.30
CA ALA A 508 27.14 -24.37 26.46
C ALA A 508 28.06 -25.41 25.76
N TYR A 509 28.86 -24.98 24.79
CA TYR A 509 29.76 -25.85 24.01
C TYR A 509 31.23 -25.43 24.12
N ILE A 510 31.63 -24.68 25.16
CA ILE A 510 32.97 -24.10 25.28
C ILE A 510 34.12 -25.13 25.16
N ASP A 511 33.92 -26.33 25.69
CA ASP A 511 34.90 -27.45 25.65
C ASP A 511 34.66 -28.43 24.48
N ASP A 512 33.65 -28.23 23.64
CA ASP A 512 33.36 -29.10 22.48
C ASP A 512 34.26 -28.67 21.30
N PRO A 513 35.24 -29.50 20.90
CA PRO A 513 36.27 -29.11 19.93
C PRO A 513 35.74 -28.92 18.51
N ILE A 514 34.51 -29.33 18.22
CA ILE A 514 33.85 -29.18 16.91
C ILE A 514 32.86 -28.02 16.96
N MET A 515 32.03 -27.95 18.01
CA MET A 515 30.98 -26.93 18.11
C MET A 515 31.52 -25.55 18.53
N ALA A 516 32.53 -25.45 19.40
CA ALA A 516 33.06 -24.15 19.84
C ALA A 516 33.60 -23.29 18.67
N PRO A 517 34.39 -23.81 17.72
CA PRO A 517 34.81 -23.05 16.54
C PRO A 517 33.64 -22.60 15.66
N MET A 518 32.63 -23.45 15.48
CA MET A 518 31.41 -23.14 14.70
C MET A 518 30.65 -21.97 15.32
N TYR A 519 30.35 -22.03 16.62
CA TYR A 519 29.66 -20.96 17.34
C TYR A 519 30.46 -19.65 17.32
N ASN A 520 31.79 -19.70 17.47
CA ASN A 520 32.63 -18.50 17.42
C ASN A 520 32.67 -17.84 16.04
N SER A 521 32.86 -18.60 14.94
CA SER A 521 32.90 -18.03 13.59
C SER A 521 31.54 -17.47 13.15
N GLY A 522 30.44 -18.16 13.50
CA GLY A 522 29.08 -17.67 13.28
C GLY A 522 28.76 -16.39 14.05
N TRP A 523 29.14 -16.33 15.34
CA TRP A 523 29.01 -15.12 16.17
C TRP A 523 29.81 -13.95 15.59
N ALA A 524 31.10 -14.15 15.27
CA ALA A 524 31.98 -13.10 14.76
C ALA A 524 31.50 -12.53 13.41
N LYS A 525 30.91 -13.37 12.54
CA LYS A 525 30.29 -12.91 11.30
C LYS A 525 29.05 -12.05 11.56
N LEU A 526 28.20 -12.41 12.51
CA LEU A 526 27.00 -11.64 12.86
C LEU A 526 27.36 -10.31 13.54
N ASP A 527 28.25 -10.35 14.52
CA ASP A 527 28.83 -9.20 15.24
C ASP A 527 29.47 -8.17 14.29
N LYS A 528 30.17 -8.63 13.24
CA LYS A 528 30.63 -7.74 12.15
C LYS A 528 29.50 -6.98 11.47
N TYR A 529 28.38 -7.64 11.15
CA TYR A 529 27.25 -6.98 10.49
C TYR A 529 26.40 -6.16 11.47
N TYR A 530 26.43 -6.47 12.76
CA TYR A 530 25.83 -5.64 13.81
C TYR A 530 26.46 -4.24 13.84
N ARG A 531 27.80 -4.16 13.89
CA ARG A 531 28.53 -2.88 13.79
C ARG A 531 28.26 -2.10 12.50
N LEU A 532 27.80 -2.74 11.43
CA LEU A 532 27.42 -2.05 10.20
C LEU A 532 26.01 -1.43 10.26
N THR A 533 25.22 -1.67 11.32
CA THR A 533 23.99 -0.89 11.56
C THR A 533 24.30 0.52 12.08
N ASP A 534 25.44 0.72 12.76
CA ASP A 534 25.90 2.04 13.24
C ASP A 534 26.18 3.02 12.10
N GLU A 535 26.40 2.52 10.86
CA GLU A 535 26.56 3.36 9.67
C GLU A 535 25.28 4.08 9.26
N SER A 536 24.09 3.64 9.72
CA SER A 536 22.80 4.21 9.30
C SER A 536 21.84 4.47 10.46
N PRO A 537 21.38 5.74 10.67
CA PRO A 537 20.44 6.07 11.74
C PRO A 537 19.06 5.42 11.54
N ALA A 538 18.76 4.84 10.38
CA ALA A 538 17.47 4.21 10.08
C ALA A 538 17.13 3.04 11.01
N TYR A 539 18.13 2.24 11.41
CA TYR A 539 17.94 1.10 12.31
C TYR A 539 17.49 1.56 13.70
N VAL A 540 18.21 2.52 14.29
CA VAL A 540 17.86 3.17 15.56
C VAL A 540 16.51 3.89 15.44
N ALA A 541 16.28 4.64 14.36
CA ALA A 541 15.04 5.37 14.14
C ALA A 541 13.81 4.45 14.11
N ALA A 542 13.92 3.27 13.50
CA ALA A 542 12.81 2.31 13.46
C ALA A 542 12.40 1.82 14.86
N ILE A 543 13.38 1.47 15.71
CA ILE A 543 13.15 1.10 17.12
C ILE A 543 12.58 2.29 17.93
N VAL A 544 13.17 3.48 17.77
CA VAL A 544 12.80 4.69 18.51
C VAL A 544 11.39 5.19 18.16
N LEU A 545 10.97 5.02 16.90
CA LEU A 545 9.62 5.36 16.43
C LEU A 545 8.60 4.24 16.71
N HIS A 546 9.04 3.00 16.97
CA HIS A 546 8.13 1.90 17.29
C HIS A 546 7.43 2.15 18.65
N PRO A 547 6.08 2.20 18.72
CA PRO A 547 5.36 2.62 19.91
C PRO A 547 5.67 1.83 21.19
N SER A 548 6.05 0.55 21.06
CA SER A 548 6.32 -0.34 22.20
C SER A 548 7.78 -0.41 22.63
N HIS A 549 8.73 0.12 21.84
CA HIS A 549 10.18 0.01 22.14
C HIS A 549 10.80 1.35 22.50
N LYS A 550 10.69 2.35 21.61
CA LYS A 550 11.23 3.70 21.82
C LYS A 550 12.71 3.67 22.24
N TRP A 551 13.18 4.71 22.93
CA TRP A 551 14.51 4.72 23.55
C TRP A 551 14.68 3.74 24.71
N HIS A 552 13.58 3.29 25.34
CA HIS A 552 13.60 2.40 26.50
C HIS A 552 14.33 1.08 26.17
N TYR A 553 13.99 0.45 25.03
CA TYR A 553 14.67 -0.76 24.57
C TYR A 553 16.19 -0.56 24.41
N ILE A 554 16.60 0.53 23.76
CA ILE A 554 18.02 0.84 23.53
C ILE A 554 18.75 1.15 24.85
N GLN A 555 18.09 1.85 25.78
CA GLN A 555 18.65 2.21 27.09
C GLN A 555 18.83 1.00 28.03
N GLU A 556 18.01 -0.05 27.87
CA GLU A 556 18.11 -1.29 28.65
C GLU A 556 19.10 -2.29 28.05
N ASN A 557 19.15 -2.42 26.72
CA ASN A 557 19.89 -3.49 26.05
C ASN A 557 21.29 -3.07 25.57
N TRP A 558 21.55 -1.76 25.36
CA TRP A 558 22.84 -1.28 24.82
C TRP A 558 23.69 -0.56 25.88
N LYS A 559 25.01 -0.56 25.69
CA LYS A 559 25.94 0.21 26.53
C LYS A 559 25.66 1.71 26.40
N LYS A 560 25.69 2.44 27.52
CA LYS A 560 25.45 3.91 27.57
C LYS A 560 26.28 4.70 26.55
N GLU A 561 27.51 4.27 26.31
CA GLU A 561 28.45 4.79 25.30
C GLU A 561 27.86 4.82 23.88
N TRP A 562 27.16 3.74 23.51
CA TRP A 562 26.56 3.54 22.19
C TRP A 562 25.23 4.29 22.06
N VAL A 563 24.48 4.40 23.16
CA VAL A 563 23.25 5.20 23.20
C VAL A 563 23.53 6.66 22.84
N GLU A 564 24.56 7.30 23.41
CA GLU A 564 24.83 8.72 23.12
C GLU A 564 25.26 8.98 21.66
N SER A 565 26.03 8.06 21.10
CA SER A 565 26.39 8.08 19.67
C SER A 565 25.14 7.94 18.79
N SER A 566 24.23 7.03 19.15
CA SER A 566 22.95 6.78 18.45
C SER A 566 21.99 7.97 18.52
N LYS A 567 21.91 8.64 19.67
CA LYS A 567 21.13 9.88 19.85
C LYS A 567 21.61 10.98 18.90
N LYS A 568 22.92 11.20 18.78
CA LYS A 568 23.50 12.21 17.87
C LYS A 568 23.24 11.91 16.39
N LEU A 569 23.28 10.63 16.01
CA LEU A 569 22.88 10.19 14.66
C LEU A 569 21.38 10.41 14.41
N MET A 570 20.53 10.14 15.39
CA MET A 570 19.08 10.40 15.33
C MET A 570 18.74 11.90 15.31
N GLU A 571 19.47 12.75 16.04
CA GLU A 571 19.34 14.22 15.95
C GLU A 571 19.76 14.72 14.57
N THR A 572 20.79 14.14 13.95
CA THR A 572 21.20 14.45 12.57
C THR A 572 20.10 14.08 11.57
N LEU A 573 19.61 12.83 11.62
CA LEU A 573 18.48 12.37 10.81
C LEU A 573 17.23 13.24 11.02
N TRP A 574 16.92 13.62 12.26
CA TRP A 574 15.80 14.51 12.54
C TRP A 574 15.99 15.89 11.92
N ASN A 575 17.21 16.43 11.86
CA ASN A 575 17.50 17.68 11.15
C ASN A 575 17.26 17.56 9.63
N ASP A 576 17.45 16.40 9.01
CA ASP A 576 17.12 16.18 7.58
C ASP A 576 15.60 16.10 7.31
N TYR A 577 14.81 15.73 8.32
CA TYR A 577 13.33 15.81 8.28
C TYR A 577 12.78 17.14 8.83
N LYS A 578 13.62 17.99 9.44
CA LYS A 578 13.23 19.28 10.04
C LYS A 578 12.75 20.35 9.05
N PRO A 579 13.09 20.34 7.74
CA PRO A 579 12.37 21.13 6.74
C PRO A 579 10.86 20.81 6.71
N LEU A 580 10.46 19.57 7.02
CA LEU A 580 9.06 19.16 7.19
C LEU A 580 8.52 19.52 8.59
N ALA A 581 9.37 19.77 9.59
CA ALA A 581 8.96 20.28 10.90
C ALA A 581 8.45 21.74 10.87
N ASN A 582 8.49 22.41 9.71
CA ASN A 582 7.61 23.55 9.41
C ASN A 582 6.11 23.20 9.53
N ALA A 583 5.74 21.91 9.65
CA ALA A 583 4.42 21.44 10.11
C ALA A 583 4.09 21.79 11.59
N GLY A 584 4.92 22.59 12.27
CA GLY A 584 4.56 23.32 13.49
C GLY A 584 4.40 22.46 14.74
N ILE A 585 5.31 21.53 15.00
CA ILE A 585 5.30 20.74 16.27
C ILE A 585 5.54 21.69 17.45
N ALA A 586 4.82 21.52 18.57
CA ALA A 586 4.85 22.50 19.64
C ALA A 586 6.19 22.46 20.43
N PRO A 587 6.77 23.61 20.82
CA PRO A 587 8.05 23.63 21.55
C PRO A 587 8.06 22.85 22.88
N LYS A 588 6.89 22.63 23.51
CA LYS A 588 6.73 21.76 24.67
C LYS A 588 6.93 20.28 24.33
N GLU A 589 6.42 19.84 23.17
CA GLU A 589 6.56 18.47 22.66
C GLU A 589 8.01 18.21 22.27
N ILE A 590 8.64 19.17 21.57
CA ILE A 590 10.09 19.14 21.27
C ILE A 590 10.89 19.03 22.58
N ARG A 591 10.63 19.88 23.58
CA ARG A 591 11.32 19.81 24.88
C ARG A 591 11.09 18.48 25.62
N SER A 592 9.89 17.90 25.53
CA SER A 592 9.56 16.62 26.15
C SER A 592 10.26 15.45 25.46
N TYR A 593 10.31 15.48 24.13
CA TYR A 593 11.05 14.51 23.32
C TYR A 593 12.55 14.59 23.64
N TRP A 594 13.15 15.78 23.57
CA TRP A 594 14.58 15.96 23.86
C TRP A 594 14.94 15.51 25.28
N ARG A 595 14.14 15.86 26.31
CA ARG A 595 14.33 15.38 27.68
C ARG A 595 14.14 13.88 27.92
N THR A 596 13.57 13.15 26.96
CA THR A 596 13.49 11.68 26.98
C THR A 596 14.40 11.02 25.94
N THR A 597 15.14 11.83 25.17
CA THR A 597 15.95 11.43 24.01
C THR A 597 17.44 11.76 24.19
N SER A 598 17.85 12.82 24.88
CA SER A 598 19.27 13.15 25.11
C SER A 598 19.51 13.77 26.50
N ASP A 599 20.75 13.67 27.00
CA ASP A 599 21.15 14.25 28.31
C ASP A 599 21.37 15.77 28.22
N THR A 600 20.56 16.44 27.40
CA THR A 600 20.75 17.84 27.04
C THR A 600 20.15 18.77 28.08
N LEU A 601 20.99 19.64 28.64
CA LEU A 601 20.57 20.76 29.51
C LEU A 601 19.76 21.84 28.77
N ALA A 602 19.41 21.62 27.50
CA ALA A 602 18.69 22.55 26.64
C ALA A 602 17.41 23.07 27.32
N THR A 603 17.42 24.36 27.63
CA THR A 603 16.29 25.00 28.28
C THR A 603 15.16 25.20 27.27
N GLN A 604 13.96 25.51 27.77
CA GLN A 604 12.88 25.90 26.86
C GLN A 604 13.22 27.18 26.08
N GLN A 605 14.07 28.04 26.65
CA GLN A 605 14.55 29.25 25.99
C GLN A 605 15.50 28.91 24.84
N ASP A 606 16.34 27.89 24.94
CA ASP A 606 17.26 27.49 23.86
C ASP A 606 16.53 26.93 22.64
N ILE A 607 15.47 26.15 22.87
CA ILE A 607 14.58 25.66 21.82
C ILE A 607 13.88 26.85 21.13
N TYR A 608 13.35 27.82 21.91
CA TYR A 608 12.80 29.05 21.34
C TYR A 608 13.86 29.89 20.60
N ASN A 609 15.09 29.99 21.11
CA ASN A 609 16.19 30.75 20.50
C ASN A 609 16.63 30.14 19.17
N CYS A 610 16.63 28.81 19.05
CA CYS A 610 16.89 28.10 17.78
C CYS A 610 15.76 28.29 16.77
N ILE A 611 14.50 28.17 17.18
CA ILE A 611 13.34 28.47 16.31
C ILE A 611 13.38 29.94 15.86
N ALA A 612 13.66 30.87 16.77
CA ALA A 612 13.82 32.31 16.49
C ALA A 612 15.10 32.65 15.71
N ARG A 613 16.04 31.72 15.53
CA ARG A 613 17.18 31.87 14.60
C ARG A 613 16.71 31.56 13.18
N GLY A 614 16.20 30.35 12.96
CA GLY A 614 15.65 29.94 11.64
C GLY A 614 14.57 30.89 11.11
N LYS A 615 13.74 31.48 11.98
CA LYS A 615 12.78 32.52 11.59
C LYS A 615 13.42 33.83 11.12
N ARG A 616 14.54 34.27 11.71
CA ARG A 616 15.30 35.45 11.25
C ARG A 616 16.04 35.18 9.95
N ASP A 617 16.56 33.96 9.80
CA ASP A 617 17.23 33.51 8.57
C ASP A 617 16.22 33.49 7.40
N LEU A 618 15.01 32.96 7.63
CA LEU A 618 13.89 32.97 6.66
C LEU A 618 13.36 34.38 6.34
N ALA A 619 13.44 35.31 7.30
CA ALA A 619 13.14 36.74 7.10
C ALA A 619 14.33 37.53 6.52
N LYS A 620 15.46 36.88 6.17
CA LYS A 620 16.67 37.51 5.62
C LYS A 620 17.18 38.72 6.43
N GLY A 621 16.97 38.71 7.76
CA GLY A 621 17.31 39.83 8.65
C GLY A 621 16.35 41.04 8.62
N GLN A 622 15.31 41.02 7.79
CA GLN A 622 14.24 42.04 7.78
C GLN A 622 13.31 41.87 8.99
N SER A 623 12.49 42.88 9.30
CA SER A 623 11.37 42.69 10.22
C SER A 623 10.24 41.91 9.54
N ASN A 624 9.52 41.08 10.30
CA ASN A 624 8.52 40.14 9.77
C ASN A 624 7.50 40.77 8.82
N ILE A 625 7.14 42.05 9.01
CA ILE A 625 6.15 42.73 8.16
C ILE A 625 6.71 43.13 6.79
N HIS A 626 8.00 43.48 6.71
CA HIS A 626 8.69 43.67 5.42
C HIS A 626 8.91 42.31 4.74
N ALA A 627 9.33 41.29 5.48
CA ALA A 627 9.47 39.93 4.94
C ALA A 627 8.13 39.37 4.40
N LEU A 628 6.99 39.75 4.98
CA LEU A 628 5.66 39.44 4.46
C LEU A 628 5.36 40.18 3.15
N ALA A 629 5.55 41.51 3.10
CA ALA A 629 5.32 42.30 1.90
C ALA A 629 6.21 41.86 0.72
N ASP A 630 7.50 41.65 0.98
CA ASP A 630 8.47 41.21 -0.02
C ASP A 630 8.18 39.79 -0.53
N GLN A 631 7.76 38.86 0.34
CA GLN A 631 7.43 37.49 -0.09
C GLN A 631 6.07 37.38 -0.79
N LEU A 632 5.06 38.16 -0.38
CA LEU A 632 3.81 38.30 -1.14
C LEU A 632 4.10 38.75 -2.58
N ASN A 633 4.84 39.86 -2.74
CA ASN A 633 5.18 40.42 -4.04
C ASN A 633 6.06 39.47 -4.87
N SER A 634 7.15 38.94 -4.31
CA SER A 634 8.09 38.09 -5.06
C SER A 634 7.55 36.70 -5.42
N GLU A 635 6.49 36.23 -4.75
CA GLU A 635 5.78 35.00 -5.11
C GLU A 635 4.52 35.25 -5.97
N GLY A 636 4.25 36.49 -6.36
CA GLY A 636 3.14 36.84 -7.25
C GLY A 636 1.76 36.74 -6.60
N PHE A 637 1.65 36.90 -5.28
CA PHE A 637 0.37 37.17 -4.64
C PHE A 637 -0.10 38.57 -5.02
N TRP A 638 -1.40 38.73 -5.25
CA TRP A 638 -2.03 40.05 -5.18
C TRP A 638 -2.22 40.41 -3.69
N SER A 639 -1.83 41.61 -3.27
CA SER A 639 -1.93 42.02 -1.87
C SER A 639 -2.00 43.53 -1.66
N GLU A 640 -2.77 43.94 -0.65
CA GLU A 640 -3.01 45.31 -0.23
C GLU A 640 -2.74 45.47 1.28
N ILE A 641 -2.07 46.54 1.69
CA ILE A 641 -1.68 46.80 3.09
C ILE A 641 -2.14 48.19 3.50
N ARG A 642 -2.90 48.30 4.60
CA ARG A 642 -3.31 49.56 5.22
C ARG A 642 -2.41 49.91 6.39
N LEU A 643 -1.92 51.15 6.44
CA LEU A 643 -1.17 51.71 7.56
C LEU A 643 -2.04 52.74 8.34
N ASP A 644 -1.72 52.96 9.62
CA ASP A 644 -2.16 54.15 10.36
C ASP A 644 -1.20 55.34 10.17
N GLU A 645 -1.56 56.49 10.74
CA GLU A 645 -0.75 57.72 10.74
C GLU A 645 0.64 57.54 11.40
N GLY A 646 0.79 56.52 12.25
CA GLY A 646 2.05 56.13 12.89
C GLY A 646 2.84 55.07 12.10
N GLY A 647 2.43 54.75 10.87
CA GLY A 647 3.09 53.77 10.00
C GLY A 647 2.88 52.31 10.43
N ARG A 648 1.91 52.01 11.30
CA ARG A 648 1.61 50.65 11.76
C ARG A 648 0.61 49.99 10.84
N VAL A 649 0.81 48.71 10.53
CA VAL A 649 -0.16 47.93 9.75
C VAL A 649 -1.46 47.76 10.55
N THR A 650 -2.56 48.26 9.99
CA THR A 650 -3.92 48.07 10.49
C THR A 650 -4.70 47.03 9.71
N ALA A 651 -4.35 46.77 8.44
CA ALA A 651 -4.93 45.67 7.69
C ALA A 651 -3.99 45.11 6.61
N VAL A 652 -4.12 43.83 6.28
CA VAL A 652 -3.42 43.14 5.18
C VAL A 652 -4.40 42.21 4.48
N LEU A 653 -4.69 42.46 3.22
CA LEU A 653 -5.51 41.61 2.34
C LEU A 653 -4.59 40.94 1.31
N PHE A 654 -4.73 39.65 1.06
CA PHE A 654 -3.96 38.93 0.05
C PHE A 654 -4.72 37.80 -0.64
N ALA A 655 -4.39 37.55 -1.91
CA ALA A 655 -4.92 36.48 -2.74
C ALA A 655 -3.78 35.72 -3.46
N HIS A 656 -3.84 34.39 -3.44
CA HIS A 656 -2.85 33.53 -4.10
C HIS A 656 -3.09 33.52 -5.62
N PRO A 657 -2.05 33.54 -6.49
CA PRO A 657 -2.24 33.66 -7.93
C PRO A 657 -3.13 32.56 -8.54
N GLN A 658 -3.03 31.33 -8.05
CA GLN A 658 -3.92 30.24 -8.50
C GLN A 658 -5.33 30.28 -7.89
N SER A 659 -5.56 31.04 -6.80
CA SER A 659 -6.92 31.34 -6.34
C SER A 659 -7.60 32.35 -7.27
N LEU A 660 -6.83 33.27 -7.86
CA LEU A 660 -7.30 34.21 -8.88
C LEU A 660 -7.60 33.51 -10.21
N GLU A 661 -6.88 32.43 -10.55
CA GLU A 661 -7.27 31.51 -11.65
C GLU A 661 -8.67 30.94 -11.40
N TYR A 662 -8.95 30.41 -10.20
CA TYR A 662 -10.27 29.84 -9.87
C TYR A 662 -11.37 30.91 -9.78
N LEU A 663 -11.06 32.11 -9.26
CA LEU A 663 -12.03 33.21 -9.19
C LEU A 663 -12.52 33.64 -10.57
N LYS A 664 -11.64 33.72 -11.57
CA LYS A 664 -11.99 34.05 -12.96
C LYS A 664 -12.96 33.05 -13.61
N LEU A 665 -13.08 31.85 -13.05
CA LEU A 665 -13.92 30.76 -13.57
C LEU A 665 -15.25 30.63 -12.82
N TYR A 666 -15.24 30.94 -11.53
CA TYR A 666 -16.37 30.71 -10.63
C TYR A 666 -16.63 31.94 -9.71
N PRO A 667 -16.90 33.13 -10.27
CA PRO A 667 -17.00 34.37 -9.51
C PRO A 667 -18.33 34.56 -8.76
N GLU A 668 -19.34 33.73 -9.04
CA GLU A 668 -20.74 34.08 -8.80
C GLU A 668 -21.18 34.06 -7.32
N VAL A 669 -20.46 33.32 -6.46
CA VAL A 669 -20.80 33.14 -5.04
C VAL A 669 -19.61 33.43 -4.15
N LEU A 670 -19.79 34.40 -3.25
CA LEU A 670 -18.84 34.77 -2.22
C LEU A 670 -19.34 34.29 -0.84
N LEU A 671 -18.53 33.55 -0.13
CA LEU A 671 -18.71 33.21 1.28
C LEU A 671 -17.75 34.05 2.12
N LEU A 672 -18.26 34.65 3.20
CA LEU A 672 -17.48 35.43 4.16
C LEU A 672 -17.66 34.82 5.57
N ASP A 673 -16.56 34.54 6.25
CA ASP A 673 -16.50 34.13 7.66
C ASP A 673 -15.39 34.93 8.37
N CYS A 674 -15.71 35.61 9.46
CA CYS A 674 -14.79 36.54 10.14
C CYS A 674 -14.46 36.06 11.55
N THR A 675 -13.18 36.11 11.91
CA THR A 675 -12.67 35.18 12.91
C THR A 675 -11.76 35.81 13.96
N TYR A 676 -12.18 35.68 15.22
CA TYR A 676 -11.65 36.47 16.32
C TYR A 676 -10.21 36.10 16.74
N LYS A 677 -9.33 37.10 16.77
CA LYS A 677 -8.02 37.12 17.46
C LYS A 677 -7.12 35.89 17.16
N THR A 678 -6.92 35.60 15.88
CA THR A 678 -6.17 34.41 15.40
C THR A 678 -4.65 34.50 15.58
N ASN A 679 -4.10 35.70 15.77
CA ASN A 679 -2.66 35.99 15.73
C ASN A 679 -2.21 36.88 16.90
N LYS A 680 -0.89 37.02 17.05
CA LYS A 680 -0.21 37.79 18.11
C LYS A 680 -0.70 39.23 18.26
N TYR A 681 -1.11 39.86 17.17
CA TYR A 681 -1.57 41.25 17.12
C TYR A 681 -3.05 41.41 17.50
N LYS A 682 -3.76 40.30 17.76
CA LYS A 682 -5.20 40.23 18.03
C LYS A 682 -6.07 40.71 16.86
N MET A 683 -5.49 40.85 15.68
CA MET A 683 -6.20 41.14 14.44
C MET A 683 -7.15 39.97 14.12
N PRO A 684 -8.44 40.21 13.79
CA PRO A 684 -9.29 39.20 13.19
C PRO A 684 -8.73 38.72 11.84
N LEU A 685 -9.13 37.51 11.44
CA LEU A 685 -8.89 36.97 10.09
C LEU A 685 -10.25 36.76 9.41
N LEU A 686 -10.45 37.44 8.30
CA LEU A 686 -11.58 37.27 7.38
C LEU A 686 -11.19 36.29 6.28
N ASP A 687 -11.85 35.13 6.25
CA ASP A 687 -11.69 34.11 5.22
C ASP A 687 -12.70 34.39 4.09
N ILE A 688 -12.20 34.57 2.86
CA ILE A 688 -12.99 34.92 1.68
C ILE A 688 -12.98 33.72 0.72
N VAL A 689 -14.12 33.04 0.57
CA VAL A 689 -14.21 31.69 -0.01
C VAL A 689 -15.19 31.65 -1.20
N GLY A 690 -14.75 31.08 -2.31
CA GLY A 690 -15.56 30.79 -3.49
C GLY A 690 -15.91 29.30 -3.61
N ILE A 691 -16.65 28.93 -4.66
CA ILE A 691 -17.07 27.54 -4.93
C ILE A 691 -16.86 27.23 -6.41
N ALA A 692 -16.16 26.13 -6.69
CA ALA A 692 -15.93 25.64 -8.04
C ALA A 692 -17.03 24.69 -8.53
N ALA A 693 -17.14 24.50 -9.86
CA ALA A 693 -18.08 23.62 -10.57
C ALA A 693 -18.37 22.26 -9.90
N CYS A 694 -17.36 21.66 -9.27
CA CYS A 694 -17.44 20.36 -8.58
C CYS A 694 -18.11 20.46 -7.17
N GLN A 695 -18.79 21.57 -6.87
CA GLN A 695 -19.32 21.94 -5.54
C GLN A 695 -18.26 21.86 -4.41
N ARG A 696 -17.00 22.17 -4.75
CA ARG A 696 -15.87 22.23 -3.82
C ARG A 696 -15.52 23.69 -3.52
N SER A 697 -15.29 23.98 -2.24
CA SER A 697 -14.89 25.31 -1.78
C SER A 697 -13.43 25.59 -2.17
N PHE A 698 -13.11 26.82 -2.53
CA PHE A 698 -11.73 27.30 -2.71
C PHE A 698 -11.57 28.65 -2.05
N CYS A 699 -10.44 28.92 -1.41
CA CYS A 699 -10.21 30.24 -0.81
C CYS A 699 -9.80 31.24 -1.90
N ILE A 700 -10.52 32.35 -2.01
CA ILE A 700 -10.20 33.46 -2.93
C ILE A 700 -9.09 34.31 -2.33
N ALA A 701 -9.30 34.81 -1.11
CA ALA A 701 -8.44 35.78 -0.44
C ALA A 701 -8.57 35.69 1.09
N PHE A 702 -7.70 36.39 1.79
CA PHE A 702 -7.67 36.47 3.26
C PHE A 702 -7.35 37.90 3.69
N ALA A 703 -8.08 38.42 4.68
CA ALA A 703 -7.79 39.72 5.28
C ALA A 703 -7.48 39.61 6.78
N PHE A 704 -6.29 40.04 7.21
CA PHE A 704 -6.04 40.42 8.60
C PHE A 704 -6.56 41.84 8.79
N LEU A 705 -7.43 42.07 9.78
CA LEU A 705 -8.09 43.37 10.02
C LEU A 705 -7.73 43.96 11.39
N SER A 706 -7.94 45.27 11.60
CA SER A 706 -7.67 45.92 12.89
C SER A 706 -8.69 45.50 13.96
N GLY A 707 -9.96 45.43 13.56
CA GLY A 707 -11.09 44.96 14.35
C GLY A 707 -12.15 44.29 13.46
N GLU A 708 -13.38 44.31 13.93
CA GLU A 708 -14.57 43.78 13.24
C GLU A 708 -15.60 44.91 13.07
N GLU A 709 -15.10 46.14 12.87
CA GLU A 709 -15.91 47.35 12.66
C GLU A 709 -16.25 47.56 11.18
N GLU A 710 -17.27 48.37 10.91
CA GLU A 710 -17.78 48.60 9.54
C GLU A 710 -16.67 49.12 8.61
N ASN A 711 -15.81 50.02 9.09
CA ASN A 711 -14.65 50.56 8.36
C ASN A 711 -13.51 49.55 8.11
N ASP A 712 -13.46 48.43 8.84
CA ASP A 712 -12.53 47.33 8.55
C ASP A 712 -13.07 46.47 7.39
N PHE A 713 -14.37 46.13 7.42
CA PHE A 713 -15.02 45.38 6.36
C PHE A 713 -15.14 46.18 5.06
N ILE A 714 -15.47 47.48 5.11
CA ILE A 714 -15.53 48.36 3.93
C ILE A 714 -14.18 48.34 3.21
N TRP A 715 -13.07 48.56 3.92
CA TRP A 715 -11.73 48.53 3.30
C TRP A 715 -11.42 47.17 2.66
N ALA A 716 -11.75 46.06 3.33
CA ALA A 716 -11.50 44.73 2.78
C ALA A 716 -12.33 44.45 1.51
N LEU A 717 -13.60 44.87 1.50
CA LEU A 717 -14.52 44.63 0.40
C LEU A 717 -14.30 45.57 -0.78
N GLU A 718 -13.95 46.84 -0.56
CA GLU A 718 -13.52 47.77 -1.61
C GLU A 718 -12.25 47.27 -2.32
N ARG A 719 -11.27 46.77 -1.56
CA ARG A 719 -10.04 46.21 -2.13
C ARG A 719 -10.31 44.88 -2.85
N LEU A 720 -11.21 44.05 -2.32
CA LEU A 720 -11.68 42.85 -3.01
C LEU A 720 -12.40 43.21 -4.32
N ARG A 721 -13.26 44.22 -4.34
CA ARG A 721 -13.91 44.71 -5.58
C ARG A 721 -12.87 45.20 -6.59
N HIS A 722 -11.90 46.02 -6.16
CA HIS A 722 -10.81 46.47 -7.03
C HIS A 722 -10.03 45.29 -7.64
N MET A 723 -9.81 44.22 -6.88
CA MET A 723 -9.21 42.97 -7.38
C MET A 723 -10.05 42.27 -8.47
N TYR A 724 -11.39 42.28 -8.36
CA TYR A 724 -12.28 41.79 -9.42
C TYR A 724 -12.17 42.67 -10.68
N GLU A 725 -12.28 44.00 -10.52
CA GLU A 725 -12.20 44.99 -11.60
C GLU A 725 -10.85 44.90 -12.35
N LEU A 726 -9.73 44.90 -11.62
CA LEU A 726 -8.36 44.77 -12.13
C LEU A 726 -8.12 43.47 -12.92
N HIS A 727 -8.89 42.43 -12.65
CA HIS A 727 -8.77 41.13 -13.30
C HIS A 727 -9.86 40.82 -14.33
N GLY A 728 -10.74 41.79 -14.61
CA GLY A 728 -11.84 41.64 -15.58
C GLY A 728 -12.89 40.61 -15.15
N VAL A 729 -13.08 40.44 -13.84
CA VAL A 729 -13.99 39.43 -13.26
C VAL A 729 -15.35 40.07 -12.97
N ALA A 730 -16.43 39.40 -13.37
CA ALA A 730 -17.79 39.81 -13.02
C ALA A 730 -18.00 39.78 -11.50
N ILE A 731 -18.67 40.80 -10.95
CA ILE A 731 -19.00 40.86 -9.52
C ILE A 731 -19.89 39.66 -9.09
N PRO A 732 -19.79 39.20 -7.83
CA PRO A 732 -20.57 38.06 -7.36
C PRO A 732 -22.07 38.34 -7.45
N SER A 733 -22.86 37.35 -7.88
CA SER A 733 -24.32 37.42 -7.87
C SER A 733 -24.88 37.29 -6.45
N VAL A 734 -24.14 36.61 -5.57
CA VAL A 734 -24.55 36.29 -4.20
C VAL A 734 -23.37 36.44 -3.24
N ILE A 735 -23.60 37.15 -2.13
CA ILE A 735 -22.68 37.19 -0.98
C ILE A 735 -23.41 36.57 0.22
N LEU A 736 -22.81 35.58 0.85
CA LEU A 736 -23.37 34.84 1.98
C LEU A 736 -22.45 34.91 3.20
N THR A 737 -22.97 35.47 4.29
CA THR A 737 -22.26 35.73 5.55
C THR A 737 -23.08 35.24 6.76
N ASP A 738 -22.49 35.27 7.95
CA ASP A 738 -23.22 35.19 9.21
C ASP A 738 -24.01 36.49 9.51
N ARG A 739 -24.54 36.67 10.74
CA ARG A 739 -25.27 37.89 11.13
C ARG A 739 -24.35 38.99 11.70
N CYS A 740 -23.11 39.11 11.24
CA CYS A 740 -22.26 40.26 11.58
C CYS A 740 -22.82 41.56 10.98
N LEU A 741 -23.33 42.46 11.83
CA LEU A 741 -23.93 43.74 11.38
C LEU A 741 -22.93 44.65 10.65
N ALA A 742 -21.68 44.70 11.10
CA ALA A 742 -20.63 45.49 10.45
C ALA A 742 -20.31 44.98 9.04
N CYS A 743 -20.23 43.66 8.85
CA CYS A 743 -20.08 43.02 7.54
C CYS A 743 -21.31 43.27 6.66
N ILE A 744 -22.52 43.13 7.21
CA ILE A 744 -23.79 43.41 6.53
C ILE A 744 -23.86 44.86 6.01
N ASN A 745 -23.51 45.83 6.84
CA ASN A 745 -23.54 47.24 6.47
C ASN A 745 -22.48 47.56 5.41
N ALA A 746 -21.26 47.03 5.56
CA ALA A 746 -20.19 47.17 4.57
C ALA A 746 -20.59 46.58 3.21
N ILE A 747 -21.18 45.38 3.16
CA ILE A 747 -21.72 44.80 1.91
C ILE A 747 -22.85 45.67 1.33
N SER A 748 -23.64 46.31 2.19
CA SER A 748 -24.73 47.22 1.78
C SER A 748 -24.23 48.61 1.36
N SER A 749 -22.93 48.91 1.50
CA SER A 749 -22.34 50.15 0.99
C SER A 749 -22.21 50.12 -0.53
N SER A 750 -22.66 51.18 -1.19
CA SER A 750 -22.50 51.37 -2.64
C SER A 750 -21.04 51.46 -3.10
N SER A 751 -20.08 51.66 -2.19
CA SER A 751 -18.66 51.57 -2.51
C SER A 751 -18.19 50.12 -2.71
N CYS A 752 -18.73 49.19 -1.93
CA CYS A 752 -18.23 47.81 -1.82
C CYS A 752 -18.70 46.91 -2.96
N PHE A 753 -20.01 46.67 -3.11
CA PHE A 753 -20.56 45.91 -4.25
C PHE A 753 -21.99 46.39 -4.56
N PRO A 754 -22.30 46.84 -5.80
CA PRO A 754 -23.56 47.56 -6.07
C PRO A 754 -24.79 46.67 -6.31
N GLU A 755 -24.63 45.40 -6.70
CA GLU A 755 -25.72 44.52 -7.15
C GLU A 755 -25.86 43.12 -6.49
N PRO A 756 -24.99 42.62 -5.57
CA PRO A 756 -25.08 41.24 -5.08
C PRO A 756 -26.29 41.01 -4.17
N ALA A 757 -26.90 39.83 -4.27
CA ALA A 757 -27.88 39.40 -3.29
C ALA A 757 -27.19 38.99 -1.98
N LEU A 758 -27.39 39.78 -0.92
CA LEU A 758 -26.88 39.50 0.43
C LEU A 758 -27.75 38.45 1.14
N LEU A 759 -27.20 37.26 1.33
CA LEU A 759 -27.82 36.14 2.04
C LEU A 759 -27.21 35.95 3.44
N LEU A 760 -27.99 35.37 4.35
CA LEU A 760 -27.56 35.06 5.72
C LEU A 760 -27.52 33.54 5.96
N CYS A 761 -26.51 33.08 6.69
CA CYS A 761 -26.32 31.66 7.03
C CYS A 761 -27.50 31.09 7.82
N LEU A 762 -28.30 30.24 7.18
CA LEU A 762 -29.46 29.61 7.79
C LEU A 762 -29.08 28.71 8.98
N TRP A 763 -27.88 28.13 9.01
CA TRP A 763 -27.42 27.35 10.16
C TRP A 763 -27.18 28.25 11.38
N HIS A 764 -26.57 29.41 11.21
CA HIS A 764 -26.38 30.39 12.29
C HIS A 764 -27.73 30.91 12.81
N ILE A 765 -28.69 31.20 11.92
CA ILE A 765 -30.06 31.58 12.29
C ILE A 765 -30.75 30.47 13.09
N ASN A 766 -30.80 29.24 12.55
CA ASN A 766 -31.44 28.11 13.19
C ASN A 766 -30.83 27.74 14.54
N LYS A 767 -29.51 27.91 14.69
CA LYS A 767 -28.78 27.70 15.95
C LYS A 767 -29.09 28.80 16.98
N ALA A 768 -29.23 30.05 16.56
CA ALA A 768 -29.64 31.14 17.42
C ALA A 768 -31.10 30.97 17.91
N VAL A 769 -32.03 30.66 17.00
CA VAL A 769 -33.43 30.33 17.32
C VAL A 769 -33.52 29.13 18.28
N LEU A 770 -32.75 28.06 18.05
CA LEU A 770 -32.69 26.93 18.96
C LEU A 770 -32.16 27.34 20.35
N THR A 771 -31.10 28.14 20.40
CA THR A 771 -30.46 28.54 21.68
C THR A 771 -31.35 29.49 22.49
N HIS A 772 -32.11 30.36 21.83
CA HIS A 772 -33.01 31.30 22.48
C HIS A 772 -34.34 30.64 22.91
N CYS A 773 -35.00 29.91 22.01
CA CYS A 773 -36.37 29.46 22.22
C CYS A 773 -36.47 28.09 22.93
N MET A 774 -35.62 27.12 22.59
CA MET A 774 -35.67 25.76 23.15
C MET A 774 -35.65 25.70 24.69
N PRO A 775 -34.89 26.54 25.43
CA PRO A 775 -34.89 26.51 26.89
C PRO A 775 -36.27 26.68 27.51
N VAL A 776 -37.16 27.49 26.92
CA VAL A 776 -38.47 27.81 27.51
C VAL A 776 -39.40 26.59 27.50
N PHE A 777 -39.48 25.89 26.37
CA PHE A 777 -40.21 24.61 26.22
C PHE A 777 -39.61 23.48 27.07
N THR A 778 -38.32 23.57 27.43
CA THR A 778 -37.56 22.49 28.10
C THR A 778 -37.18 22.79 29.56
N ARG A 779 -37.66 23.90 30.15
CA ARG A 779 -37.41 24.32 31.55
C ARG A 779 -37.61 23.19 32.57
N HIS A 780 -38.61 22.32 32.35
CA HIS A 780 -38.81 21.10 33.12
C HIS A 780 -38.14 19.88 32.45
N LYS A 781 -36.85 19.70 32.73
CA LYS A 781 -36.05 18.56 32.24
C LYS A 781 -36.75 17.22 32.50
N GLY A 782 -37.06 16.49 31.43
CA GLY A 782 -37.68 15.16 31.48
C GLY A 782 -39.17 15.11 31.10
N SER A 783 -39.83 16.25 30.84
CA SER A 783 -41.19 16.26 30.27
C SER A 783 -41.18 15.80 28.80
N PRO A 784 -41.84 14.67 28.43
CA PRO A 784 -41.96 14.28 27.02
C PRO A 784 -42.83 15.25 26.23
N LYS A 785 -43.82 15.85 26.90
CA LYS A 785 -44.74 16.84 26.31
C LYS A 785 -44.00 18.09 25.83
N GLY A 786 -43.12 18.66 26.67
CA GLY A 786 -42.35 19.86 26.31
C GLY A 786 -41.35 19.64 25.16
N GLN A 787 -40.86 18.39 24.99
CA GLN A 787 -40.03 18.03 23.84
C GLN A 787 -40.82 17.97 22.53
N GLU A 788 -42.05 17.45 22.57
CA GLU A 788 -42.94 17.40 21.40
C GLU A 788 -43.51 18.80 21.06
N GLU A 789 -43.81 19.64 22.06
CA GLU A 789 -44.21 21.04 21.88
C GLU A 789 -43.08 21.88 21.25
N TRP A 790 -41.83 21.73 21.74
CA TRP A 790 -40.65 22.34 21.10
C TRP A 790 -40.50 21.88 19.65
N LYS A 791 -40.61 20.58 19.40
CA LYS A 791 -40.48 19.99 18.05
C LYS A 791 -41.50 20.59 17.09
N GLN A 792 -42.78 20.68 17.47
CA GLN A 792 -43.82 21.28 16.65
C GLN A 792 -43.57 22.78 16.38
N PHE A 793 -43.10 23.53 17.37
CA PHE A 793 -42.70 24.94 17.20
C PHE A 793 -41.55 25.09 16.20
N TYR A 794 -40.53 24.24 16.32
CA TYR A 794 -39.32 24.28 15.48
C TYR A 794 -39.56 23.74 14.06
N ASP A 795 -40.44 22.75 13.90
CA ASP A 795 -40.91 22.24 12.59
C ASP A 795 -41.70 23.32 11.85
N LEU A 796 -42.61 24.04 12.52
CA LEU A 796 -43.36 25.17 11.93
C LEU A 796 -42.48 26.38 11.60
N TRP A 797 -41.44 26.65 12.40
CA TRP A 797 -40.38 27.61 12.01
C TRP A 797 -39.70 27.19 10.70
N HIS A 798 -39.36 25.90 10.55
CA HIS A 798 -38.80 25.39 9.28
C HIS A 798 -39.79 25.47 8.13
N GLU A 799 -41.10 25.28 8.34
CA GLU A 799 -42.12 25.54 7.32
C GLU A 799 -42.14 27.00 6.86
N ILE A 800 -42.07 27.97 7.78
CA ILE A 800 -42.02 29.40 7.46
C ILE A 800 -40.81 29.70 6.57
N VAL A 801 -39.61 29.26 6.98
CA VAL A 801 -38.37 29.46 6.20
C VAL A 801 -38.42 28.73 4.85
N ALA A 802 -39.05 27.56 4.79
CA ALA A 802 -39.18 26.77 3.57
C ALA A 802 -40.30 27.22 2.61
N SER A 803 -40.97 28.34 2.89
CA SER A 803 -42.09 28.86 2.08
C SER A 803 -41.63 29.22 0.65
N PRO A 804 -42.27 28.69 -0.41
CA PRO A 804 -41.81 28.88 -1.79
C PRO A 804 -42.33 30.17 -2.45
N THR A 805 -43.37 30.80 -1.88
CA THR A 805 -43.93 32.10 -2.33
C THR A 805 -44.23 32.98 -1.11
N GLU A 806 -44.41 34.28 -1.35
CA GLU A 806 -44.75 35.24 -0.29
C GLU A 806 -46.14 34.98 0.30
N ASP A 807 -47.11 34.53 -0.50
CA ASP A 807 -48.46 34.18 -0.03
C ASP A 807 -48.42 33.02 0.99
N ILE A 808 -47.68 31.95 0.66
CA ILE A 808 -47.53 30.77 1.53
C ILE A 808 -46.70 31.11 2.78
N TYR A 809 -45.74 32.03 2.66
CA TYR A 809 -45.04 32.59 3.82
C TYR A 809 -46.00 33.33 4.75
N ASN A 810 -46.84 34.22 4.22
CA ASN A 810 -47.79 35.00 5.00
C ASN A 810 -48.85 34.09 5.66
N GLU A 811 -49.38 33.09 4.93
CA GLU A 811 -50.31 32.08 5.48
C GLU A 811 -49.68 31.31 6.65
N ARG A 812 -48.46 30.78 6.47
CA ARG A 812 -47.74 30.03 7.50
C ARG A 812 -47.39 30.90 8.71
N LEU A 813 -46.97 32.14 8.47
CA LEU A 813 -46.62 33.09 9.52
C LEU A 813 -47.83 33.44 10.39
N GLU A 814 -48.98 33.77 9.78
CA GLU A 814 -50.20 34.09 10.53
C GLU A 814 -50.78 32.85 11.25
N LYS A 815 -50.73 31.66 10.63
CA LYS A 815 -51.09 30.40 11.29
C LYS A 815 -50.22 30.14 12.53
N TRP A 816 -48.92 30.36 12.43
CA TRP A 816 -47.95 30.15 13.52
C TRP A 816 -48.07 31.21 14.62
N LYS A 817 -48.19 32.49 14.27
CA LYS A 817 -48.52 33.59 15.20
C LYS A 817 -49.79 33.27 15.99
N LYS A 818 -50.89 32.92 15.30
CA LYS A 818 -52.18 32.61 15.93
C LYS A 818 -52.11 31.46 16.93
N HIS A 819 -51.18 30.52 16.75
CA HIS A 819 -50.99 29.40 17.66
C HIS A 819 -50.07 29.75 18.85
N TYR A 820 -48.90 30.34 18.60
CA TYR A 820 -47.87 30.52 19.63
C TYR A 820 -47.82 31.90 20.28
N LEU A 821 -48.21 32.99 19.59
CA LEU A 821 -48.15 34.35 20.15
C LEU A 821 -48.90 34.49 21.50
N PRO A 822 -50.06 33.84 21.75
CA PRO A 822 -50.73 33.93 23.05
C PRO A 822 -50.02 33.23 24.22
N MET A 823 -49.02 32.38 23.95
CA MET A 823 -48.37 31.52 24.95
C MET A 823 -46.84 31.71 25.03
N HIS A 824 -46.23 32.25 23.96
CA HIS A 824 -44.79 32.31 23.72
C HIS A 824 -44.38 33.70 23.17
N VAL A 825 -44.85 34.76 23.84
CA VAL A 825 -44.67 36.15 23.38
C VAL A 825 -43.18 36.50 23.18
N GLU A 826 -42.31 36.11 24.12
CA GLU A 826 -40.86 36.39 24.05
C GLU A 826 -40.19 35.64 22.90
N GLU A 827 -40.51 34.35 22.69
CA GLU A 827 -39.94 33.55 21.60
C GLU A 827 -40.44 33.99 20.21
N VAL A 828 -41.72 34.34 20.11
CA VAL A 828 -42.34 34.81 18.85
C VAL A 828 -41.85 36.22 18.51
N GLY A 829 -41.79 37.13 19.49
CA GLY A 829 -41.21 38.47 19.35
C GLY A 829 -39.74 38.41 18.93
N TYR A 830 -38.93 37.57 19.60
CA TYR A 830 -37.54 37.34 19.20
C TYR A 830 -37.41 36.92 17.73
N ILE A 831 -38.21 35.96 17.27
CA ILE A 831 -38.17 35.48 15.88
C ILE A 831 -38.61 36.56 14.88
N LEU A 832 -39.65 37.34 15.20
CA LEU A 832 -40.14 38.43 14.37
C LEU A 832 -39.09 39.55 14.28
N GLU A 833 -38.84 40.22 15.39
CA GLU A 833 -38.03 41.45 15.47
C GLU A 833 -36.55 41.19 15.18
N THR A 834 -36.00 40.03 15.56
CA THR A 834 -34.59 39.73 15.31
C THR A 834 -34.36 39.20 13.90
N TRP A 835 -35.25 38.37 13.35
CA TRP A 835 -34.96 37.60 12.14
C TRP A 835 -35.90 37.85 10.97
N LEU A 836 -37.21 37.74 11.16
CA LEU A 836 -38.15 37.83 10.03
C LEU A 836 -38.30 39.27 9.52
N ASP A 837 -38.60 40.22 10.40
CA ASP A 837 -38.89 41.59 9.99
C ASP A 837 -37.67 42.31 9.37
N PRO A 838 -36.45 42.26 9.93
CA PRO A 838 -35.29 42.92 9.32
C PRO A 838 -34.64 42.10 8.18
N HIS A 839 -34.83 40.77 8.14
CA HIS A 839 -33.96 39.89 7.32
C HIS A 839 -34.67 38.77 6.53
N LYS A 840 -36.00 38.61 6.54
CA LYS A 840 -36.70 37.50 5.82
C LYS A 840 -36.24 37.31 4.36
N GLN A 841 -36.00 38.42 3.65
CA GLN A 841 -35.53 38.43 2.26
C GLN A 841 -34.20 37.70 2.05
N ARG A 842 -33.37 37.58 3.09
CA ARG A 842 -31.99 37.08 3.03
C ARG A 842 -31.83 35.59 3.38
N PHE A 843 -32.89 34.90 3.82
CA PHE A 843 -32.82 33.47 4.17
C PHE A 843 -34.11 32.66 3.93
N VAL A 844 -35.28 33.30 3.79
CA VAL A 844 -36.55 32.59 3.50
C VAL A 844 -36.67 32.35 2.00
N LYS A 845 -37.05 31.12 1.61
CA LYS A 845 -36.98 30.64 0.22
C LYS A 845 -37.75 31.49 -0.79
N ALA A 846 -38.88 32.10 -0.40
CA ALA A 846 -39.70 32.96 -1.25
C ALA A 846 -38.93 34.12 -1.90
N TRP A 847 -37.91 34.66 -1.23
CA TRP A 847 -37.03 35.71 -1.77
C TRP A 847 -35.68 35.14 -2.19
N VAL A 848 -35.05 34.27 -1.40
CA VAL A 848 -33.72 33.73 -1.73
C VAL A 848 -33.69 32.96 -3.06
N HIS A 849 -34.77 32.24 -3.41
CA HIS A 849 -34.86 31.52 -4.68
C HIS A 849 -35.03 32.42 -5.92
N GLN A 850 -35.00 33.74 -5.76
CA GLN A 850 -34.98 34.69 -6.87
C GLN A 850 -33.54 34.92 -7.40
N HIS A 851 -32.51 34.47 -6.68
CA HIS A 851 -31.10 34.72 -6.96
C HIS A 851 -30.31 33.45 -7.33
N LEU A 852 -29.21 33.62 -8.05
CA LEU A 852 -28.35 32.53 -8.54
C LEU A 852 -27.35 32.08 -7.46
N HIS A 853 -27.86 31.40 -6.43
CA HIS A 853 -27.09 31.04 -5.21
C HIS A 853 -26.47 29.62 -5.23
N PHE A 854 -26.63 28.86 -6.32
CA PHE A 854 -26.06 27.51 -6.53
C PHE A 854 -26.27 26.54 -5.34
N GLU A 855 -27.46 26.56 -4.72
CA GLU A 855 -27.81 25.78 -3.52
C GLU A 855 -27.08 26.13 -2.21
N GLN A 856 -26.32 27.24 -2.16
CA GLN A 856 -25.70 27.69 -0.92
C GLN A 856 -26.68 28.45 -0.02
N PHE A 857 -26.73 28.04 1.25
CA PHE A 857 -27.53 28.67 2.31
C PHE A 857 -26.80 28.74 3.66
N VAL A 858 -25.56 28.23 3.75
CA VAL A 858 -24.80 28.08 5.00
C VAL A 858 -23.31 28.40 4.82
N THR A 859 -22.71 29.03 5.83
CA THR A 859 -21.27 29.39 5.91
C THR A 859 -20.35 28.23 6.27
N SER A 860 -20.88 27.02 6.53
CA SER A 860 -20.11 25.86 7.01
C SER A 860 -18.93 25.45 6.10
N ARG A 861 -18.97 25.86 4.83
CA ARG A 861 -17.85 25.76 3.88
C ARG A 861 -16.64 26.63 4.25
N ALA A 862 -16.89 27.87 4.67
CA ALA A 862 -15.87 28.80 5.15
C ALA A 862 -15.43 28.41 6.57
N GLU A 863 -16.39 28.09 7.47
CA GLU A 863 -16.08 27.60 8.82
C GLU A 863 -15.19 26.34 8.78
N GLY A 864 -15.39 25.44 7.82
CA GLY A 864 -14.54 24.26 7.61
C GLY A 864 -13.12 24.57 7.14
N ILE A 865 -12.96 25.58 6.27
CA ILE A 865 -11.66 26.12 5.85
C ILE A 865 -10.95 26.79 7.02
N HIS A 866 -11.67 27.59 7.81
CA HIS A 866 -11.17 28.23 9.01
C HIS A 866 -10.68 27.22 10.05
N GLN A 867 -11.45 26.15 10.32
CA GLN A 867 -11.02 25.08 11.22
C GLN A 867 -9.77 24.35 10.69
N LEU A 868 -9.67 24.14 9.36
CA LEU A 868 -8.47 23.61 8.73
C LEU A 868 -7.25 24.53 8.97
N ILE A 869 -7.39 25.84 8.78
CA ILE A 869 -6.33 26.83 9.03
C ILE A 869 -5.96 26.88 10.52
N LYS A 870 -6.93 26.95 11.43
CA LYS A 870 -6.73 26.88 12.89
C LYS A 870 -5.93 25.66 13.32
N SER A 871 -6.22 24.48 12.77
CA SER A 871 -5.51 23.24 13.10
C SER A 871 -4.02 23.27 12.70
N HIS A 872 -3.65 24.10 11.72
CA HIS A 872 -2.26 24.32 11.32
C HIS A 872 -1.58 25.48 12.09
N LEU A 873 -2.32 26.54 12.45
CA LEU A 873 -1.80 27.68 13.24
C LEU A 873 -1.52 27.32 14.71
N LYS A 874 -2.30 26.41 15.30
CA LYS A 874 -2.17 25.78 16.64
C LYS A 874 -2.16 26.68 17.89
N HIS A 875 -1.77 27.95 17.81
CA HIS A 875 -1.87 28.93 18.90
C HIS A 875 -2.05 30.37 18.40
N SER A 876 -2.74 31.22 19.15
CA SER A 876 -3.00 32.63 18.77
C SER A 876 -1.81 33.58 18.97
N GLN A 877 -0.58 33.07 19.00
CA GLN A 877 0.66 33.86 19.17
C GLN A 877 1.58 33.82 17.93
N VAL A 878 1.08 33.30 16.80
CA VAL A 878 1.73 33.41 15.49
C VAL A 878 1.69 34.87 15.02
N ASP A 879 2.78 35.37 14.45
CA ASP A 879 2.85 36.68 13.78
C ASP A 879 2.35 36.62 12.33
N LEU A 880 1.99 37.75 11.71
CA LEU A 880 1.31 37.76 10.40
C LEU A 880 2.10 37.07 9.28
N PHE A 881 3.44 37.14 9.30
CA PHE A 881 4.31 36.51 8.31
C PHE A 881 4.25 34.98 8.41
N GLU A 882 4.44 34.44 9.61
CA GLU A 882 4.33 32.99 9.82
C GLU A 882 2.89 32.49 9.59
N ALA A 883 1.88 33.29 9.94
CA ALA A 883 0.48 32.95 9.69
C ALA A 883 0.19 32.87 8.17
N TRP A 884 0.67 33.84 7.38
CA TRP A 884 0.62 33.78 5.92
C TRP A 884 1.35 32.54 5.35
N ARG A 885 2.56 32.22 5.84
CA ARG A 885 3.30 31.01 5.39
C ARG A 885 2.51 29.72 5.62
N ILE A 886 1.83 29.62 6.77
CA ILE A 886 0.97 28.48 7.10
C ILE A 886 -0.27 28.44 6.19
N ILE A 887 -0.93 29.59 5.99
CA ILE A 887 -2.09 29.72 5.08
C ILE A 887 -1.68 29.32 3.64
N LYS A 888 -0.56 29.84 3.12
CA LYS A 888 -0.01 29.47 1.80
C LYS A 888 0.16 27.95 1.63
N LEU A 889 0.66 27.25 2.64
CA LEU A 889 0.84 25.80 2.59
C LEU A 889 -0.52 25.06 2.51
N VAL A 890 -1.50 25.48 3.32
CA VAL A 890 -2.87 24.92 3.27
C VAL A 890 -3.53 25.18 1.91
N LEU A 891 -3.36 26.38 1.35
CA LEU A 891 -3.87 26.75 0.02
C LEU A 891 -3.24 25.92 -1.10
N SER A 892 -1.93 25.74 -1.07
CA SER A 892 -1.20 24.97 -2.09
C SER A 892 -1.73 23.54 -2.18
N ASN A 893 -2.05 22.93 -1.04
CA ASN A 893 -2.66 21.60 -0.96
C ASN A 893 -4.11 21.62 -1.48
N GLN A 894 -4.95 22.54 -0.99
CA GLN A 894 -6.35 22.67 -1.42
C GLN A 894 -6.48 22.86 -2.95
N LEU A 895 -5.69 23.76 -3.53
CA LEU A 895 -5.67 24.04 -4.97
C LEU A 895 -5.19 22.83 -5.79
N SER A 896 -4.27 22.03 -5.24
CA SER A 896 -3.83 20.78 -5.86
C SER A 896 -4.95 19.71 -5.85
N GLU A 897 -5.65 19.54 -4.72
CA GLU A 897 -6.83 18.65 -4.63
C GLU A 897 -7.94 19.06 -5.61
N LEU A 898 -8.21 20.36 -5.73
CA LEU A 898 -9.20 20.91 -6.65
C LEU A 898 -8.84 20.63 -8.12
N LYS A 899 -7.58 20.88 -8.52
CA LYS A 899 -7.09 20.60 -9.88
C LYS A 899 -7.14 19.10 -10.19
N ALA A 900 -6.78 18.24 -9.23
CA ALA A 900 -6.89 16.78 -9.37
C ALA A 900 -8.34 16.29 -9.46
N ASN A 901 -9.28 16.87 -8.69
CA ASN A 901 -10.70 16.53 -8.77
C ASN A 901 -11.30 16.88 -10.13
N GLN A 902 -11.02 18.09 -10.62
CA GLN A 902 -11.47 18.57 -11.93
C GLN A 902 -10.96 17.68 -13.07
N ALA A 903 -9.65 17.38 -13.09
CA ALA A 903 -9.06 16.49 -14.09
C ALA A 903 -9.70 15.09 -14.09
N LYS A 904 -9.99 14.54 -12.89
CA LYS A 904 -10.71 13.26 -12.76
C LYS A 904 -12.12 13.33 -13.37
N GLN A 905 -12.87 14.41 -13.14
CA GLN A 905 -14.21 14.58 -13.70
C GLN A 905 -14.21 14.76 -15.23
N GLN A 906 -13.14 15.33 -15.80
CA GLN A 906 -12.98 15.51 -17.25
C GLN A 906 -12.73 14.20 -18.01
N ILE A 907 -12.11 13.23 -17.36
CA ILE A 907 -11.73 11.92 -17.94
C ILE A 907 -12.78 10.84 -17.65
N THR A 908 -13.45 10.90 -16.50
CA THR A 908 -14.40 9.86 -16.08
C THR A 908 -15.86 10.26 -16.32
N THR A 909 -16.68 9.32 -16.79
CA THR A 909 -18.14 9.48 -16.88
C THR A 909 -18.81 8.69 -15.73
N PRO A 910 -19.77 9.28 -14.99
CA PRO A 910 -20.55 8.55 -13.99
C PRO A 910 -21.40 7.45 -14.63
N LEU A 911 -21.38 6.22 -14.08
CA LEU A 911 -22.09 5.06 -14.65
C LEU A 911 -23.61 5.23 -14.67
N ASP A 912 -24.12 6.00 -13.70
CA ASP A 912 -25.48 6.51 -13.55
C ASP A 912 -25.91 7.40 -14.73
N ILE A 913 -24.98 8.12 -15.37
CA ILE A 913 -25.27 9.19 -16.34
C ILE A 913 -24.89 8.73 -17.74
N SER A 914 -25.76 7.93 -18.36
CA SER A 914 -25.56 7.40 -19.72
C SER A 914 -26.76 7.61 -20.65
N GLY A 915 -26.52 7.45 -21.96
CA GLY A 915 -27.44 7.80 -23.04
C GLY A 915 -27.08 9.10 -23.78
N VAL A 916 -27.65 9.23 -24.99
CA VAL A 916 -27.40 10.30 -25.97
C VAL A 916 -27.59 11.71 -25.39
N LEU A 917 -28.56 11.90 -24.48
CA LEU A 917 -28.85 13.19 -23.85
C LEU A 917 -27.60 13.87 -23.27
N TYR A 918 -26.63 13.10 -22.76
CA TYR A 918 -25.42 13.63 -22.13
C TYR A 918 -24.18 13.65 -23.05
N GLY A 919 -24.26 13.10 -24.26
CA GLY A 919 -23.09 12.78 -25.10
C GLY A 919 -22.13 13.95 -25.32
N ASN A 920 -22.65 15.15 -25.59
CA ASN A 920 -21.86 16.33 -25.93
C ASN A 920 -21.29 17.08 -24.72
N ILE A 921 -21.67 16.75 -23.47
CA ILE A 921 -21.29 17.52 -22.27
C ILE A 921 -20.45 16.73 -21.25
N ARG A 922 -20.19 15.45 -21.50
CA ARG A 922 -19.36 14.60 -20.64
C ARG A 922 -17.93 15.09 -20.59
N GLY A 923 -17.40 15.26 -19.38
CA GLY A 923 -16.06 15.80 -19.16
C GLY A 923 -15.90 17.26 -19.61
N TRP A 924 -17.01 17.98 -19.79
CA TRP A 924 -17.09 19.44 -20.00
C TRP A 924 -17.95 20.11 -18.93
N ILE A 925 -18.95 19.40 -18.39
CA ILE A 925 -19.79 19.80 -17.26
C ILE A 925 -19.48 18.94 -16.03
N SER A 926 -19.55 19.51 -14.82
CA SER A 926 -19.29 18.77 -13.59
C SER A 926 -20.30 17.64 -13.33
N HIS A 927 -19.83 16.59 -12.68
CA HIS A 927 -20.65 15.44 -12.27
C HIS A 927 -21.79 15.86 -11.35
N GLU A 928 -21.56 16.89 -10.53
CA GLU A 928 -22.56 17.47 -9.63
C GLU A 928 -23.69 18.15 -10.41
N ALA A 929 -23.39 18.92 -11.46
CA ALA A 929 -24.39 19.47 -12.37
C ALA A 929 -25.13 18.38 -13.16
N LEU A 930 -24.40 17.40 -13.70
CA LEU A 930 -24.99 16.29 -14.45
C LEU A 930 -25.99 15.49 -13.60
N ARG A 931 -25.66 15.16 -12.34
CA ARG A 931 -26.59 14.46 -11.43
C ARG A 931 -27.81 15.30 -11.06
N LYS A 932 -27.65 16.62 -10.90
CA LYS A 932 -28.79 17.54 -10.67
C LYS A 932 -29.75 17.55 -11.87
N VAL A 933 -29.22 17.49 -13.09
CA VAL A 933 -30.01 17.43 -14.33
C VAL A 933 -30.65 16.05 -14.54
N ASP A 934 -29.94 14.94 -14.30
CA ASP A 934 -30.56 13.60 -14.33
C ASP A 934 -31.63 13.43 -13.24
N GLY A 935 -31.45 14.05 -12.07
CA GLY A 935 -32.51 14.18 -11.07
C GLY A 935 -33.77 14.91 -11.54
N GLN A 936 -33.66 15.85 -12.50
CA GLN A 936 -34.83 16.46 -13.16
C GLN A 936 -35.39 15.56 -14.28
N ARG A 937 -34.54 14.87 -15.04
CA ARG A 937 -34.95 13.85 -16.03
C ARG A 937 -35.78 12.73 -15.37
N ALA A 938 -35.35 12.24 -14.21
CA ALA A 938 -36.06 11.19 -13.47
C ALA A 938 -37.48 11.60 -13.04
N ARG A 939 -37.77 12.91 -12.90
CA ARG A 939 -39.12 13.41 -12.61
C ARG A 939 -40.08 13.24 -13.78
N LEU A 940 -39.59 13.17 -15.03
CA LEU A 940 -40.38 12.92 -16.24
C LEU A 940 -40.94 11.49 -16.32
N LEU A 941 -40.54 10.59 -15.38
CA LEU A 941 -41.16 9.27 -15.21
C LEU A 941 -42.54 9.34 -14.50
N LYS A 942 -43.00 10.54 -14.13
CA LYS A 942 -44.28 10.83 -13.50
C LYS A 942 -44.84 12.13 -14.10
N GLU A 943 -46.11 12.44 -13.79
CA GLU A 943 -46.65 13.77 -14.08
C GLU A 943 -45.84 14.83 -13.34
N ILE A 944 -45.34 15.82 -14.09
CA ILE A 944 -44.62 16.97 -13.54
C ILE A 944 -45.59 18.15 -13.35
N PRO A 945 -45.58 18.82 -12.18
CA PRO A 945 -46.38 20.03 -11.99
C PRO A 945 -45.87 21.18 -12.88
N ALA A 946 -46.65 22.27 -12.95
CA ALA A 946 -46.27 23.48 -13.67
C ALA A 946 -44.87 23.98 -13.27
N CYS A 947 -44.13 24.56 -14.23
CA CYS A 947 -42.77 25.01 -13.98
C CYS A 947 -42.75 26.25 -13.07
N THR A 948 -42.22 26.12 -11.86
CA THR A 948 -42.02 27.25 -10.94
C THR A 948 -40.82 28.13 -11.30
N GLY A 949 -40.02 27.76 -12.31
CA GLY A 949 -38.78 28.43 -12.70
C GLY A 949 -37.62 28.31 -11.71
N VAL A 950 -37.89 28.02 -10.42
CA VAL A 950 -36.92 28.01 -9.30
C VAL A 950 -35.63 27.28 -9.63
N PHE A 951 -35.68 26.05 -10.12
CA PHE A 951 -34.47 25.25 -10.41
C PHE A 951 -33.55 25.92 -11.46
N ALA A 952 -34.12 26.58 -12.46
CA ALA A 952 -33.36 27.34 -13.44
C ALA A 952 -32.84 28.66 -12.86
N LYS A 953 -33.61 29.36 -12.03
CA LYS A 953 -33.19 30.61 -11.37
C LYS A 953 -32.04 30.40 -10.37
N THR A 954 -32.10 29.36 -9.54
CA THR A 954 -31.16 29.18 -8.41
C THR A 954 -29.90 28.41 -8.75
N LEU A 955 -29.92 27.62 -9.83
CA LEU A 955 -28.77 26.80 -10.27
C LEU A 955 -28.29 27.11 -11.69
N SER A 956 -29.11 27.77 -12.52
CA SER A 956 -28.87 27.94 -13.96
C SER A 956 -28.49 26.60 -14.65
N LEU A 957 -29.40 25.63 -14.43
CA LEU A 957 -29.40 24.27 -14.96
C LEU A 957 -30.78 23.97 -15.60
N PRO A 958 -30.86 23.11 -16.64
CA PRO A 958 -32.10 22.78 -17.31
C PRO A 958 -33.04 21.99 -16.39
N CYS A 959 -34.27 22.47 -16.20
CA CYS A 959 -35.28 21.79 -15.41
C CYS A 959 -36.01 20.70 -16.23
N ALA A 960 -36.88 19.90 -15.59
CA ALA A 960 -37.63 18.84 -16.26
C ALA A 960 -38.36 19.33 -17.53
N HIS A 961 -38.96 20.52 -17.49
CA HIS A 961 -39.66 21.15 -18.62
C HIS A 961 -38.72 21.57 -19.77
N ASN A 962 -37.44 21.87 -19.49
CA ASN A 962 -36.43 22.09 -20.54
C ASN A 962 -35.96 20.76 -21.18
N LEU A 963 -35.89 19.69 -20.37
CA LEU A 963 -35.44 18.37 -20.82
C LEU A 963 -36.50 17.63 -21.64
N GLN A 964 -37.79 17.83 -21.34
CA GLN A 964 -38.91 17.17 -22.01
C GLN A 964 -38.91 17.33 -23.56
N PRO A 965 -38.79 18.54 -24.15
CA PRO A 965 -38.75 18.67 -25.61
C PRO A 965 -37.47 18.09 -26.22
N LEU A 966 -36.32 18.22 -25.56
CA LEU A 966 -35.05 17.63 -26.03
C LEU A 966 -35.14 16.10 -26.10
N LEU A 967 -35.69 15.46 -25.06
CA LEU A 967 -35.93 14.03 -25.01
C LEU A 967 -36.94 13.56 -26.07
N ALA A 968 -38.04 14.31 -26.27
CA ALA A 968 -39.04 14.00 -27.29
C ALA A 968 -38.47 14.10 -28.72
N GLN A 969 -37.49 14.96 -28.95
CA GLN A 969 -36.82 15.15 -30.24
C GLN A 969 -35.51 14.32 -30.38
N GLY A 970 -35.12 13.57 -29.34
CA GLY A 970 -33.87 12.79 -29.32
C GLY A 970 -32.59 13.62 -29.29
N LEU A 971 -32.67 14.91 -28.95
CA LEU A 971 -31.55 15.86 -29.01
C LEU A 971 -30.63 15.76 -27.78
N PRO A 972 -29.29 15.83 -27.96
CA PRO A 972 -28.35 15.92 -26.85
C PRO A 972 -28.38 17.30 -26.19
N LEU A 973 -28.14 17.36 -24.89
CA LEU A 973 -27.79 18.59 -24.18
C LEU A 973 -26.47 19.15 -24.73
N GLN A 974 -26.41 20.46 -24.82
CA GLN A 974 -25.25 21.23 -25.28
C GLN A 974 -24.72 22.11 -24.14
N LEU A 975 -23.45 22.52 -24.22
CA LEU A 975 -22.76 23.29 -23.18
C LEU A 975 -23.51 24.57 -22.74
N TYR A 976 -24.16 25.27 -23.68
CA TYR A 976 -24.90 26.51 -23.42
C TYR A 976 -26.20 26.33 -22.59
N HIS A 977 -26.64 25.09 -22.31
CA HIS A 977 -27.76 24.86 -21.38
C HIS A 977 -27.34 24.98 -19.90
N PHE A 978 -26.03 25.14 -19.63
CA PHE A 978 -25.43 25.17 -18.29
C PHE A 978 -24.69 26.48 -18.09
N HIS A 979 -24.82 27.09 -16.92
CA HIS A 979 -23.99 28.24 -16.53
C HIS A 979 -22.49 27.93 -16.60
N SER A 980 -21.67 28.95 -16.91
CA SER A 980 -20.20 28.90 -16.86
C SER A 980 -19.67 28.31 -15.56
N HIS A 981 -20.32 28.62 -14.44
CA HIS A 981 -20.06 28.05 -13.11
C HIS A 981 -19.89 26.51 -13.10
N TRP A 982 -20.61 25.80 -13.96
CA TRP A 982 -20.63 24.34 -14.00
C TRP A 982 -19.65 23.73 -15.03
N HIS A 983 -18.94 24.57 -15.80
CA HIS A 983 -18.03 24.13 -16.86
C HIS A 983 -16.66 23.75 -16.29
N LEU A 984 -16.05 22.68 -16.82
CA LEU A 984 -14.72 22.21 -16.43
C LEU A 984 -13.69 22.69 -17.47
N GLN A 985 -12.70 23.48 -17.06
CA GLN A 985 -11.71 24.08 -17.98
C GLN A 985 -10.90 23.03 -18.77
N ARG A 986 -11.18 22.93 -20.08
CA ARG A 986 -10.65 21.92 -21.00
C ARG A 986 -10.39 22.55 -22.37
N SER A 987 -9.35 22.10 -23.04
CA SER A 987 -9.00 22.55 -24.41
C SER A 987 -9.76 21.77 -25.48
N GLY A 988 -10.06 22.45 -26.60
CA GLY A 988 -10.80 21.92 -27.75
C GLY A 988 -12.28 22.34 -27.77
N THR A 989 -13.09 21.65 -28.57
CA THR A 989 -14.55 21.81 -28.63
C THR A 989 -15.25 20.52 -28.19
N PRO A 990 -16.44 20.57 -27.58
CA PRO A 990 -17.19 19.36 -27.28
C PRO A 990 -17.61 18.62 -28.55
N GLN A 991 -17.34 17.31 -28.61
CA GLN A 991 -17.71 16.44 -29.73
C GLN A 991 -18.63 15.31 -29.25
N LEU A 992 -19.49 14.82 -30.14
CA LEU A 992 -20.47 13.79 -29.83
C LEU A 992 -19.80 12.41 -29.74
N ILE A 993 -19.59 11.93 -28.51
CA ILE A 993 -19.10 10.57 -28.26
C ILE A 993 -20.26 9.59 -28.48
N VAL A 994 -20.17 8.75 -29.50
CA VAL A 994 -21.16 7.73 -29.82
C VAL A 994 -21.01 6.56 -28.85
N GLU A 995 -21.99 6.35 -27.97
CA GLU A 995 -22.03 5.19 -27.08
C GLU A 995 -22.58 3.92 -27.77
N PRO A 996 -22.09 2.73 -27.39
CA PRO A 996 -22.84 1.48 -27.52
C PRO A 996 -24.22 1.60 -26.86
N ARG A 997 -25.27 1.05 -27.51
CA ARG A 997 -26.64 1.10 -26.98
C ARG A 997 -26.79 0.20 -25.75
N LYS A 998 -26.88 0.80 -24.55
CA LYS A 998 -27.44 0.12 -23.37
C LYS A 998 -28.95 -0.12 -23.58
N LEU A 999 -29.43 -1.30 -23.18
CA LEU A 999 -30.87 -1.53 -22.98
C LEU A 999 -31.36 -0.77 -21.74
N PHE A 1000 -32.65 -0.42 -21.73
CA PHE A 1000 -33.33 0.17 -20.57
C PHE A 1000 -34.12 -0.91 -19.81
N ASP A 1001 -33.93 -0.97 -18.49
CA ASP A 1001 -34.68 -1.85 -17.61
C ASP A 1001 -36.18 -1.54 -17.58
N ARG A 1002 -37.00 -2.59 -17.58
CA ARG A 1002 -38.44 -2.48 -17.32
C ARG A 1002 -38.77 -2.73 -15.84
N LEU A 1003 -39.04 -1.63 -15.14
CA LEU A 1003 -39.87 -1.51 -13.92
C LEU A 1003 -39.43 -2.31 -12.68
N ALA A 1004 -39.27 -1.58 -11.58
CA ALA A 1004 -39.05 -2.17 -10.27
C ALA A 1004 -40.30 -2.93 -9.75
N ALA A 1005 -40.07 -4.12 -9.20
CA ALA A 1005 -40.98 -4.81 -8.29
C ALA A 1005 -40.22 -5.14 -6.99
N ASN A 1006 -40.91 -5.06 -5.86
CA ASN A 1006 -40.29 -5.00 -4.52
C ASN A 1006 -39.38 -6.21 -4.21
N SER A 1007 -38.10 -5.95 -3.92
CA SER A 1007 -37.14 -6.97 -3.46
C SER A 1007 -36.84 -6.82 -1.98
N THR A 1008 -37.36 -7.73 -1.16
CA THR A 1008 -37.19 -7.78 0.31
C THR A 1008 -35.88 -8.47 0.74
N LEU A 1009 -34.74 -8.04 0.17
CA LEU A 1009 -33.42 -8.57 0.50
C LEU A 1009 -32.65 -7.64 1.46
N PRO A 1010 -32.03 -8.15 2.54
CA PRO A 1010 -31.17 -7.37 3.42
C PRO A 1010 -29.91 -6.86 2.74
N SER A 1011 -29.40 -5.70 3.17
CA SER A 1011 -28.14 -5.11 2.71
C SER A 1011 -26.95 -6.01 3.04
N SER A 1012 -26.30 -6.58 2.01
CA SER A 1012 -25.11 -7.42 2.15
C SER A 1012 -23.87 -6.61 2.58
N SER A 1013 -23.22 -7.04 3.65
CA SER A 1013 -21.99 -6.43 4.18
C SER A 1013 -20.82 -6.50 3.18
N THR A 1014 -19.96 -5.48 3.18
CA THR A 1014 -18.78 -5.34 2.31
C THR A 1014 -17.58 -6.20 2.74
N GLN A 1015 -17.82 -7.39 3.29
CA GLN A 1015 -16.76 -8.34 3.64
C GLN A 1015 -16.39 -9.22 2.44
N ARG A 1016 -15.09 -9.30 2.16
CA ARG A 1016 -14.50 -10.22 1.18
C ARG A 1016 -14.68 -11.66 1.65
N GLU A 1017 -15.02 -12.57 0.74
CA GLU A 1017 -15.03 -14.01 1.07
C GLU A 1017 -13.63 -14.51 1.45
N PRO A 1018 -13.51 -15.34 2.52
CA PRO A 1018 -12.22 -15.90 2.93
C PRO A 1018 -11.68 -16.89 1.90
N SER A 1019 -10.36 -16.96 1.81
CA SER A 1019 -9.65 -17.83 0.88
C SER A 1019 -9.77 -19.31 1.24
N ALA A 1020 -9.49 -20.17 0.25
CA ALA A 1020 -9.38 -21.62 0.45
C ALA A 1020 -8.27 -22.02 1.46
N PHE A 1021 -7.38 -21.10 1.85
CA PHE A 1021 -6.35 -21.33 2.85
C PHE A 1021 -6.91 -21.18 4.28
N GLU A 1022 -7.68 -20.13 4.53
CA GLU A 1022 -8.38 -19.88 5.81
C GLU A 1022 -9.44 -20.95 6.12
N ALA A 1023 -9.97 -21.61 5.09
CA ALA A 1023 -10.86 -22.77 5.23
C ALA A 1023 -10.15 -24.01 5.80
N ILE A 1024 -8.85 -24.18 5.55
CA ILE A 1024 -8.05 -25.33 6.02
C ILE A 1024 -7.65 -25.14 7.48
N GLU A 1025 -7.16 -23.95 7.85
CA GLU A 1025 -6.71 -23.66 9.22
C GLU A 1025 -7.82 -23.84 10.27
N LYS A 1026 -9.06 -23.45 9.92
CA LYS A 1026 -10.29 -23.66 10.72
C LYS A 1026 -10.72 -25.11 10.89
N ALA A 1027 -10.17 -26.07 10.15
CA ALA A 1027 -10.46 -27.50 10.32
C ALA A 1027 -9.62 -28.16 11.44
N SER A 1028 -8.53 -27.51 11.86
CA SER A 1028 -7.52 -28.08 12.77
C SER A 1028 -7.80 -27.87 14.26
N GLN A 1029 -8.80 -27.06 14.63
CA GLN A 1029 -9.09 -26.71 16.03
C GLN A 1029 -10.28 -27.51 16.59
N PRO A 1030 -10.17 -28.12 17.80
CA PRO A 1030 -11.31 -28.73 18.47
C PRO A 1030 -12.36 -27.67 18.82
N ARG A 1031 -13.56 -27.77 18.25
CA ARG A 1031 -14.67 -26.88 18.61
C ARG A 1031 -15.23 -27.27 19.97
N ALA A 1032 -15.22 -26.34 20.91
CA ALA A 1032 -16.00 -26.47 22.14
C ALA A 1032 -17.49 -26.71 21.82
N LEU A 1033 -18.12 -27.63 22.55
CA LEU A 1033 -19.54 -27.95 22.36
C LEU A 1033 -20.40 -26.73 22.72
N PRO A 1034 -21.44 -26.38 21.94
CA PRO A 1034 -22.29 -25.24 22.24
C PRO A 1034 -23.06 -25.49 23.55
N LYS A 1035 -23.03 -24.52 24.46
CA LYS A 1035 -23.88 -24.51 25.66
C LYS A 1035 -25.30 -24.07 25.26
N CYS A 1036 -26.31 -24.79 25.72
CA CYS A 1036 -27.69 -24.39 25.54
C CYS A 1036 -27.99 -23.14 26.37
N SER A 1037 -28.47 -22.07 25.75
CA SER A 1037 -28.86 -20.84 26.44
C SER A 1037 -30.08 -20.99 27.36
N ARG A 1038 -30.85 -22.09 27.22
CA ARG A 1038 -32.09 -22.33 27.96
C ARG A 1038 -31.95 -23.33 29.12
N CYS A 1039 -31.45 -24.54 28.84
CA CYS A 1039 -31.24 -25.58 29.86
C CYS A 1039 -29.77 -25.73 30.31
N HIS A 1040 -28.87 -24.85 29.84
CA HIS A 1040 -27.45 -24.75 30.22
C HIS A 1040 -26.56 -25.98 30.01
N ASN A 1041 -27.09 -27.09 29.51
CA ASN A 1041 -26.33 -28.27 29.12
C ASN A 1041 -25.56 -28.06 27.80
N TYR A 1042 -24.41 -28.72 27.67
CA TYR A 1042 -23.56 -28.66 26.47
C TYR A 1042 -24.02 -29.63 25.37
N GLY A 1043 -23.63 -29.35 24.13
CA GLY A 1043 -23.83 -30.22 22.96
C GLY A 1043 -25.06 -29.87 22.11
N HIS A 1044 -25.91 -28.94 22.53
CA HIS A 1044 -27.07 -28.51 21.75
C HIS A 1044 -27.45 -27.03 21.99
N LYS A 1045 -28.36 -26.51 21.17
CA LYS A 1045 -28.92 -25.14 21.27
C LYS A 1045 -30.40 -25.20 21.67
N MET A 1046 -30.94 -24.11 22.21
CA MET A 1046 -32.32 -24.05 22.77
C MET A 1046 -33.45 -24.47 21.84
N THR A 1047 -33.28 -24.34 20.51
CA THR A 1047 -34.25 -24.78 19.50
C THR A 1047 -34.14 -26.27 19.12
N SER A 1048 -33.16 -27.00 19.66
CA SER A 1048 -32.95 -28.43 19.39
C SER A 1048 -34.03 -29.31 20.01
N LYS A 1049 -34.36 -30.44 19.37
CA LYS A 1049 -35.18 -31.51 19.97
C LYS A 1049 -34.55 -32.11 21.24
N ALA A 1050 -33.24 -31.92 21.45
CA ALA A 1050 -32.52 -32.38 22.65
C ALA A 1050 -32.66 -31.45 23.87
N CYS A 1051 -33.30 -30.28 23.74
CA CYS A 1051 -33.57 -29.40 24.87
C CYS A 1051 -34.92 -29.76 25.49
N SER A 1052 -34.92 -30.31 26.70
CA SER A 1052 -36.13 -30.63 27.47
C SER A 1052 -37.06 -29.42 27.64
N LEU A 1053 -36.48 -28.25 27.90
CA LEU A 1053 -37.19 -26.99 28.16
C LEU A 1053 -37.67 -26.26 26.88
N ARG A 1054 -37.61 -26.90 25.69
CA ARG A 1054 -37.80 -26.21 24.40
C ARG A 1054 -39.15 -25.48 24.26
N TYR A 1055 -40.21 -25.98 24.89
CA TYR A 1055 -41.59 -25.54 24.68
C TYR A 1055 -42.22 -24.81 25.89
N GLU A 1056 -41.39 -24.43 26.86
CA GLU A 1056 -41.83 -23.86 28.13
C GLU A 1056 -42.60 -22.53 27.97
N ASP A 1057 -42.26 -21.73 26.95
CA ASP A 1057 -42.98 -20.49 26.58
C ASP A 1057 -44.45 -20.70 26.17
N LEU A 1058 -44.87 -21.95 25.88
CA LEU A 1058 -46.24 -22.28 25.49
C LEU A 1058 -47.17 -22.52 26.70
N LEU A 1059 -46.66 -22.37 27.93
CA LEU A 1059 -47.40 -22.59 29.18
C LEU A 1059 -47.80 -21.30 29.91
N GLU A 1060 -47.32 -20.12 29.48
CA GLU A 1060 -47.68 -18.84 30.09
C GLU A 1060 -48.87 -18.17 29.38
N PRO A 1061 -49.95 -17.81 30.11
CA PRO A 1061 -51.08 -17.05 29.54
C PRO A 1061 -50.75 -15.55 29.42
N PRO A 1062 -51.38 -14.83 28.48
CA PRO A 1062 -51.07 -13.42 28.24
C PRO A 1062 -51.57 -12.48 29.37
N PRO A 1063 -50.78 -11.47 29.79
CA PRO A 1063 -51.19 -10.51 30.81
C PRO A 1063 -52.18 -9.44 30.27
N PRO A 1064 -53.01 -8.83 31.15
CA PRO A 1064 -54.15 -8.00 30.77
C PRO A 1064 -53.84 -6.50 30.58
N ILE A 1065 -54.88 -5.75 30.21
CA ILE A 1065 -54.85 -4.32 29.82
C ILE A 1065 -54.86 -3.37 31.03
N THR A 1066 -54.20 -2.22 30.85
CA THR A 1066 -54.00 -1.05 31.71
C THR A 1066 -54.98 -0.76 32.87
N THR A 1067 -54.44 -0.24 33.97
CA THR A 1067 -55.06 0.91 34.68
C THR A 1067 -53.99 1.72 35.46
N THR A 1068 -54.36 2.91 35.93
CA THR A 1068 -53.42 3.99 36.31
C THR A 1068 -53.38 4.26 37.83
N THR A 1069 -52.37 5.05 38.28
CA THR A 1069 -52.41 5.90 39.49
C THR A 1069 -52.44 5.21 40.88
N HIS A 1070 -52.18 5.84 42.06
CA HIS A 1070 -51.97 7.26 42.42
C HIS A 1070 -51.13 7.41 43.73
N THR A 1071 -50.05 8.22 43.75
CA THR A 1071 -49.52 9.00 44.93
C THR A 1071 -49.23 8.20 46.26
N VAL A 1072 -48.90 8.74 47.46
CA VAL A 1072 -48.58 10.11 47.97
C VAL A 1072 -47.41 10.09 49.01
N THR A 1073 -47.08 11.25 49.58
CA THR A 1073 -45.95 11.65 50.45
C THR A 1073 -46.07 11.41 51.98
N HIS A 1074 -44.91 11.42 52.66
CA HIS A 1074 -44.62 11.76 54.08
C HIS A 1074 -45.32 11.05 55.27
N THR A 1075 -44.49 10.41 56.12
CA THR A 1075 -44.58 10.53 57.59
C THR A 1075 -43.19 10.27 58.22
N ALA A 1076 -42.98 10.60 59.50
CA ALA A 1076 -41.70 10.44 60.19
C ALA A 1076 -41.84 9.63 61.49
N THR A 1077 -40.79 8.88 61.85
CA THR A 1077 -40.70 8.16 63.13
C THR A 1077 -39.25 8.10 63.61
N ARG A 1078 -39.03 8.04 64.94
CA ARG A 1078 -37.72 7.94 65.60
C ARG A 1078 -37.52 6.54 66.20
N SER A 1079 -36.33 6.33 66.76
CA SER A 1079 -35.92 5.26 67.70
C SER A 1079 -35.61 3.87 67.12
N VAL A 1080 -34.86 2.98 67.81
CA VAL A 1080 -33.52 3.05 68.48
C VAL A 1080 -33.20 1.67 69.08
N THR A 1081 -31.93 1.43 69.45
CA THR A 1081 -31.32 0.23 70.10
C THR A 1081 -30.79 -0.87 69.18
N ARG A 1082 -29.80 -1.71 69.54
CA ARG A 1082 -28.52 -1.59 70.32
C ARG A 1082 -28.21 -2.94 71.00
N SER A 1083 -27.10 -3.57 70.63
CA SER A 1083 -26.35 -4.55 71.46
C SER A 1083 -25.01 -4.92 70.81
N LEU A 1084 -24.04 -5.52 71.51
CA LEU A 1084 -23.24 -4.92 72.59
C LEU A 1084 -21.93 -5.72 72.79
N SER A 1085 -20.87 -5.07 73.26
CA SER A 1085 -19.65 -5.67 73.84
C SER A 1085 -19.97 -6.34 75.22
N PRO A 1086 -19.08 -7.13 75.89
CA PRO A 1086 -17.62 -6.90 76.02
C PRO A 1086 -16.71 -8.16 76.19
N SER A 1087 -15.40 -7.94 76.41
CA SER A 1087 -14.66 -8.56 77.55
C SER A 1087 -13.24 -7.99 77.73
N SER A 1088 -12.77 -7.97 78.98
CA SER A 1088 -11.40 -7.64 79.44
C SER A 1088 -11.14 -8.40 80.76
N PRO A 1089 -9.89 -8.53 81.22
CA PRO A 1089 -9.56 -7.93 82.52
C PRO A 1089 -8.13 -7.33 82.59
N SER A 1090 -7.67 -7.01 83.80
CA SER A 1090 -6.55 -6.11 84.13
C SER A 1090 -5.51 -6.72 85.10
N GLY A 1091 -4.36 -6.05 85.27
CA GLY A 1091 -3.33 -6.36 86.28
C GLY A 1091 -2.14 -5.36 86.23
N ALA A 1092 -1.51 -5.05 87.37
CA ALA A 1092 -0.40 -4.08 87.53
C ALA A 1092 0.30 -4.33 88.90
N SER A 1093 1.37 -3.66 89.36
CA SER A 1093 2.14 -2.47 88.91
C SER A 1093 3.54 -2.47 89.61
N VAL A 1094 4.13 -1.28 89.85
CA VAL A 1094 5.05 -0.91 90.96
C VAL A 1094 6.60 -0.98 90.74
N ILE A 1095 7.24 0.20 90.86
CA ILE A 1095 8.65 0.52 91.30
C ILE A 1095 9.88 0.47 90.34
N SER A 1096 10.82 1.38 90.66
CA SER A 1096 12.29 1.48 90.40
C SER A 1096 12.89 1.82 89.01
N GLU A 1097 13.33 3.09 88.91
CA GLU A 1097 14.74 3.54 88.76
C GLU A 1097 15.48 3.76 87.40
N ILE A 1098 16.10 4.97 87.33
CA ILE A 1098 17.44 5.34 86.80
C ILE A 1098 17.67 5.51 85.26
N VAL A 1099 17.73 6.79 84.83
CA VAL A 1099 18.89 7.52 84.18
C VAL A 1099 19.73 6.70 83.17
N ALA A 1100 20.02 7.10 81.90
CA ALA A 1100 20.38 8.41 81.29
C ALA A 1100 20.34 8.34 79.72
N TYR A 1101 20.53 9.37 78.87
CA TYR A 1101 20.48 10.85 78.96
C TYR A 1101 20.25 11.51 77.55
N THR A 1102 20.87 12.66 77.24
CA THR A 1102 20.49 13.62 76.17
C THR A 1102 21.63 14.03 75.19
N THR A 1103 21.27 14.63 74.04
CA THR A 1103 22.01 15.71 73.29
C THR A 1103 23.19 15.40 72.34
N THR A 1104 22.91 15.63 71.04
CA THR A 1104 23.63 16.36 69.94
C THR A 1104 25.16 16.63 69.91
N HIS A 1105 25.68 16.62 68.65
CA HIS A 1105 26.83 17.38 68.04
C HIS A 1105 28.24 16.73 67.84
N MET A 1106 28.57 16.55 66.53
CA MET A 1106 29.83 16.87 65.80
C MET A 1106 31.14 16.03 65.89
N THR A 1107 31.61 15.69 64.67
CA THR A 1107 33.00 15.74 64.13
C THR A 1107 34.09 14.68 64.42
N THR A 1108 34.61 14.17 63.29
CA THR A 1108 36.04 13.94 62.90
C THR A 1108 36.88 12.70 63.26
N HIS A 1109 37.59 12.24 62.21
CA HIS A 1109 38.95 11.69 62.13
C HIS A 1109 39.33 10.22 62.49
N THR A 1110 39.49 9.43 61.42
CA THR A 1110 40.72 8.73 60.93
C THR A 1110 41.56 7.71 61.77
N THR A 1111 42.10 6.73 61.02
CA THR A 1111 43.43 6.03 61.16
C THR A 1111 43.67 4.90 62.18
N THR A 1112 43.78 3.66 61.65
CA THR A 1112 44.88 2.66 61.86
C THR A 1112 45.20 2.12 63.29
N HIS A 1113 46.03 1.09 63.55
CA HIS A 1113 47.05 0.34 62.75
C HIS A 1113 47.14 -1.16 63.15
N MET A 1114 47.93 -1.90 62.36
CA MET A 1114 48.53 -3.26 62.44
C MET A 1114 48.80 -3.92 63.85
N VAL A 1115 49.10 -5.22 64.00
CA VAL A 1115 50.40 -5.91 63.71
C VAL A 1115 50.30 -7.47 63.73
N SER A 1116 51.23 -8.17 63.04
CA SER A 1116 51.38 -9.65 62.85
C SER A 1116 52.61 -10.22 63.62
N PRO A 1117 53.19 -11.44 63.39
CA PRO A 1117 52.81 -12.64 62.61
C PRO A 1117 52.54 -13.87 63.52
N PRO A 1118 53.30 -15.01 63.68
CA PRO A 1118 54.56 -15.53 63.08
C PRO A 1118 54.34 -16.63 61.99
N THR A 1119 55.11 -17.73 61.95
CA THR A 1119 55.23 -18.65 60.78
C THR A 1119 55.59 -20.13 61.08
N ALA A 1120 55.26 -21.09 60.19
CA ALA A 1120 55.98 -22.38 60.02
C ALA A 1120 55.72 -23.17 58.69
N LYS A 1121 56.78 -23.42 57.91
CA LYS A 1121 57.16 -24.63 57.11
C LYS A 1121 56.19 -25.34 56.11
N SER A 1122 56.32 -24.95 54.83
CA SER A 1122 56.70 -25.80 53.65
C SER A 1122 56.35 -27.30 53.55
N ALA A 1123 55.60 -27.65 52.49
CA ALA A 1123 55.87 -28.79 51.58
C ALA A 1123 55.39 -28.42 50.16
N ALA A 1124 55.93 -29.02 49.09
CA ALA A 1124 55.71 -28.56 47.70
C ALA A 1124 55.24 -29.64 46.72
N ILE A 1125 54.28 -29.29 45.85
CA ILE A 1125 53.90 -30.02 44.64
C ILE A 1125 53.70 -28.98 43.51
N THR A 1126 54.28 -29.23 42.34
CA THR A 1126 54.21 -28.32 41.17
C THR A 1126 52.91 -28.45 40.38
N THR A 1127 52.39 -27.31 39.91
CA THR A 1127 51.33 -27.22 38.88
C THR A 1127 51.74 -26.17 37.82
N PRO A 1128 51.25 -26.28 36.57
CA PRO A 1128 51.80 -25.53 35.44
C PRO A 1128 51.37 -24.06 35.40
N CYS A 1129 52.24 -23.20 34.85
CA CYS A 1129 51.96 -21.78 34.65
C CYS A 1129 50.99 -21.57 33.48
N VAL A 1130 49.85 -20.93 33.75
CA VAL A 1130 48.90 -20.47 32.72
C VAL A 1130 49.46 -19.19 32.08
N PRO A 1131 49.50 -19.07 30.74
CA PRO A 1131 50.02 -17.87 30.08
C PRO A 1131 49.10 -16.66 30.35
N VAL A 1132 49.70 -15.54 30.78
CA VAL A 1132 49.00 -14.27 30.97
C VAL A 1132 48.56 -13.75 29.60
N LEU A 1133 47.24 -13.67 29.39
CA LEU A 1133 46.67 -13.14 28.15
C LEU A 1133 46.89 -11.62 28.06
N GLN A 1134 47.13 -11.13 26.85
CA GLN A 1134 47.27 -9.69 26.57
C GLN A 1134 45.97 -8.94 26.90
N PRO A 1135 46.03 -7.64 27.28
CA PRO A 1135 44.84 -6.84 27.59
C PRO A 1135 43.80 -6.77 26.46
N ASP A 1136 44.21 -7.01 25.22
CA ASP A 1136 43.36 -6.95 24.02
C ASP A 1136 42.95 -8.34 23.50
N ASP A 1137 43.33 -9.44 24.18
CA ASP A 1137 42.85 -10.78 23.81
C ASP A 1137 41.33 -10.87 24.03
N PRO A 1138 40.53 -11.34 23.05
CA PRO A 1138 39.07 -11.45 23.20
C PRO A 1138 38.62 -12.24 24.44
N ARG A 1139 39.41 -13.22 24.91
CA ARG A 1139 39.12 -14.00 26.12
C ARG A 1139 39.39 -13.18 27.39
N ALA A 1140 40.42 -12.35 27.42
CA ALA A 1140 40.69 -11.42 28.52
C ALA A 1140 39.67 -10.27 28.59
N ILE A 1141 39.14 -9.84 27.43
CA ILE A 1141 38.00 -8.92 27.34
C ILE A 1141 36.73 -9.59 27.86
N PHE A 1142 36.41 -10.80 27.40
CA PHE A 1142 35.25 -11.59 27.83
C PHE A 1142 35.27 -11.88 29.34
N GLN A 1143 36.42 -12.28 29.89
CA GLN A 1143 36.57 -12.60 31.32
C GLN A 1143 36.30 -11.38 32.21
N ARG A 1144 36.88 -10.21 31.90
CA ARG A 1144 36.60 -8.96 32.62
C ARG A 1144 35.14 -8.51 32.50
N TYR A 1145 34.52 -8.72 31.32
CA TYR A 1145 33.09 -8.45 31.12
C TYR A 1145 32.21 -9.36 31.99
N LYS A 1146 32.54 -10.66 32.06
CA LYS A 1146 31.85 -11.64 32.92
C LYS A 1146 31.98 -11.26 34.40
N GLU A 1147 33.19 -10.95 34.86
CA GLU A 1147 33.47 -10.55 36.26
C GLU A 1147 32.72 -9.27 36.63
N ALA A 1148 32.70 -8.26 35.76
CA ALA A 1148 31.91 -7.04 35.97
C ALA A 1148 30.39 -7.30 35.99
N ARG A 1149 29.90 -8.20 35.13
CA ARG A 1149 28.48 -8.61 35.08
C ARG A 1149 28.06 -9.37 36.34
N GLU A 1150 28.87 -10.30 36.82
CA GLU A 1150 28.59 -11.10 38.01
C GLU A 1150 28.70 -10.28 39.30
N ALA A 1151 29.69 -9.38 39.39
CA ALA A 1151 29.77 -8.39 40.47
C ALA A 1151 28.53 -7.47 40.50
N TRP A 1152 28.00 -7.07 39.34
CA TRP A 1152 26.78 -6.26 39.26
C TRP A 1152 25.54 -7.05 39.73
N TYR A 1153 25.34 -8.29 39.25
CA TYR A 1153 24.24 -9.14 39.71
C TYR A 1153 24.27 -9.38 41.23
N ALA A 1154 25.45 -9.51 41.84
CA ALA A 1154 25.60 -9.64 43.29
C ALA A 1154 25.22 -8.37 44.10
N THR A 1155 25.01 -7.21 43.44
CA THR A 1155 24.56 -5.96 44.09
C THR A 1155 23.05 -5.71 44.01
N LEU A 1156 22.29 -6.56 43.33
CA LEU A 1156 20.84 -6.43 43.23
C LEU A 1156 20.15 -7.10 44.45
N PRO A 1157 19.20 -6.42 45.13
CA PRO A 1157 18.45 -7.03 46.22
C PRO A 1157 17.50 -8.11 45.68
N GLN A 1158 17.52 -9.30 46.30
CA GLN A 1158 16.59 -10.37 45.93
C GLN A 1158 15.18 -10.05 46.42
N GLY A 1159 14.23 -10.04 45.49
CA GLY A 1159 12.79 -9.96 45.77
C GLY A 1159 12.19 -11.33 46.14
N PRO A 1160 10.93 -11.34 46.64
CA PRO A 1160 10.23 -12.54 47.09
C PRO A 1160 9.72 -13.43 45.93
#